data_AF-A0A2W6DMW9-F1
#
_entry.id   AF-A0A2W6DMW9-F1
#
_cell.length_a   1.000
_cell.length_b   1.000
_cell.length_c   1.000
_cell.angle_alpha   90.00
_cell.angle_beta   90.00
_cell.angle_gamma   90.00
#
_symmetry.space_group_name_H-M   'P 1'
#
loop_
_entity.id
_entity.type
_entity.pdbx_description
1 polymer ?
#
loop_
_entity_poly.entity_id
_entity_poly.type
_entity_poly.pdbx_seq_one_letter_code
_entity_poly.pdbx_strand_id
1 'polypeptide(L)'
;LVGLPLAAVEKLMPTLTLPSCEGLLGQVTATQHAVRGALLERAFAVTKGNDWDKAARFVSVLDDPGITKNIANLTAPDLKRLAKGARNGPGGGDPRLIGQIRAKIMAGPGELFGKVSVRMAPKDGVDTGPFGGPDRAYTCQTDITFTPDIDVVDATSIAFVQSMSLLGTTSKKSEDDRKGMDERLNAKGQGIDRAPTMRSGWYQQNDDGTYAPKIPTTGVIPGFAIGTASQPATMTDTPDGKKAGTTWSYETSIIAQEGKDKGLIYAVVTWSFVVDDKLRIVDHKHDVADRPTADFAAAVGAWNRQAAGSSPQPKGQQQLPVFRSVDPATPVQRCGSEVHDGCACAEDRPVQRQVPATRTALDAIQGAPMYDLLPRLAAQPAAIRADETAGQASGGPRLVTAMRAVAAKGSPWEGFLAAQNARLASLPPDQIGDIITFLGGPKEARYYKAGEIKGKEFGGKFDGLVDPVAGAVTLYFRVRFDADGVRWGPAPAGTPEAAAEAVAGRAKFEADFKGKVESTWSYKGKVKPACAIGKISAFTTKVVVTVVEAGEHTLFKLWSEAQEGRSNAKPGEGNLKTRDTEERTGTSQVSDPTGKHPEQVTTTQAPAAHEFGHALGLHHPHCPGADDVCYGVTAEERRDIMGAGNLLQVIRRGGKVVHDDFGPFEAIAKTWGDEKLTGALAPCNTWSAV
;
A
#
# COMPACT_ATOMS: atom_id res chain seq x y z
N LEU A 1 -32.95 25.32 17.51
CA LEU A 1 -31.54 25.27 17.06
C LEU A 1 -31.42 24.96 15.56
N VAL A 2 -32.14 23.97 15.01
CA VAL A 2 -32.05 23.55 13.58
C VAL A 2 -32.46 24.64 12.55
N GLY A 3 -33.11 25.73 12.97
CA GLY A 3 -33.45 26.88 12.13
C GLY A 3 -32.84 28.21 12.59
N LEU A 4 -31.89 28.19 13.53
CA LEU A 4 -31.23 29.41 14.00
C LEU A 4 -29.98 29.71 13.14
N PRO A 5 -29.65 30.99 12.88
CA PRO A 5 -28.38 31.37 12.27
C PRO A 5 -27.21 30.83 13.10
N LEU A 6 -26.10 30.45 12.45
CA LEU A 6 -24.92 29.90 13.12
C LEU A 6 -24.43 30.77 14.28
N ALA A 7 -24.41 32.10 14.13
CA ALA A 7 -24.02 33.03 15.18
C ALA A 7 -24.91 32.93 16.45
N ALA A 8 -26.19 32.58 16.31
CA ALA A 8 -27.07 32.35 17.44
C ALA A 8 -26.84 30.96 18.08
N VAL A 9 -26.48 29.96 17.27
CA VAL A 9 -26.05 28.63 17.73
C VAL A 9 -24.75 28.74 18.54
N GLU A 10 -23.76 29.49 18.03
CA GLU A 10 -22.46 29.71 18.68
C GLU A 10 -22.60 30.36 20.06
N LYS A 11 -23.50 31.33 20.22
CA LYS A 11 -23.79 31.94 21.53
C LYS A 11 -24.37 30.95 22.55
N LEU A 12 -25.07 29.92 22.08
CA LEU A 12 -25.67 28.89 22.93
C LEU A 12 -24.73 27.70 23.19
N MET A 13 -23.69 27.50 22.37
CA MET A 13 -22.77 26.36 22.51
C MET A 13 -22.11 26.25 23.89
N PRO A 14 -21.58 27.33 24.51
CA PRO A 14 -20.93 27.24 25.81
C PRO A 14 -21.84 26.78 26.95
N THR A 15 -23.17 26.90 26.80
CA THR A 15 -24.14 26.51 27.83
C THR A 15 -24.68 25.10 27.62
N LEU A 16 -24.38 24.45 26.49
CA LEU A 16 -24.91 23.11 26.22
C LEU A 16 -24.25 22.06 27.12
N THR A 17 -25.10 21.19 27.66
CA THR A 17 -24.70 19.98 28.38
C THR A 17 -24.49 18.82 27.40
N LEU A 18 -23.86 17.74 27.84
CA LEU A 18 -23.68 16.54 27.02
C LEU A 18 -25.02 15.96 26.48
N PRO A 19 -26.07 15.75 27.30
CA PRO A 19 -27.37 15.31 26.78
C PRO A 19 -27.97 16.26 25.74
N SER A 20 -27.78 17.57 25.92
CA SER A 20 -28.24 18.56 24.93
C SER A 20 -27.49 18.40 23.60
N CYS A 21 -26.16 18.25 23.64
CA CYS A 21 -25.34 18.02 22.44
C CYS A 21 -25.74 16.74 21.71
N GLU A 22 -25.89 15.62 22.42
CA GLU A 22 -26.29 14.33 21.83
C GLU A 22 -27.68 14.40 21.21
N GLY A 23 -28.66 15.00 21.91
CA GLY A 23 -30.01 15.18 21.40
C GLY A 23 -30.08 16.06 20.15
N LEU A 24 -29.23 17.08 20.06
CA LEU A 24 -29.13 17.95 18.88
C LEU A 24 -28.39 17.27 17.73
N LEU A 25 -27.33 16.52 18.00
CA LEU A 25 -26.59 15.78 16.97
C LEU A 25 -27.49 14.77 16.22
N GLY A 26 -28.52 14.23 16.88
CA GLY A 26 -29.53 13.37 16.25
C GLY A 26 -30.55 14.12 15.37
N GLN A 27 -30.67 15.43 15.52
CA GLN A 27 -31.62 16.28 14.77
C GLN A 27 -30.96 17.04 13.63
N VAL A 28 -29.63 17.21 13.67
CA VAL A 28 -28.86 17.94 12.67
C VAL A 28 -28.58 17.03 11.47
N THR A 29 -28.97 17.47 10.28
CA THR A 29 -28.81 16.69 9.05
C THR A 29 -27.36 16.67 8.58
N ALA A 30 -27.06 15.72 7.70
CA ALA A 30 -25.76 15.60 7.04
C ALA A 30 -25.28 16.88 6.36
N THR A 31 -26.18 17.75 5.88
CA THR A 31 -25.83 18.98 5.13
C THR A 31 -25.50 20.16 6.05
N GLN A 32 -25.76 20.06 7.35
CA GLN A 32 -25.51 21.11 8.34
C GLN A 32 -24.13 20.95 8.99
N HIS A 33 -23.09 20.81 8.17
CA HIS A 33 -21.74 20.43 8.61
C HIS A 33 -21.17 21.33 9.71
N ALA A 34 -21.34 22.65 9.60
CA ALA A 34 -20.83 23.62 10.57
C ALA A 34 -21.46 23.46 11.96
N VAL A 35 -22.79 23.41 12.02
CA VAL A 35 -23.54 23.22 13.29
C VAL A 35 -23.19 21.87 13.89
N ARG A 36 -23.06 20.84 13.06
CA ARG A 36 -22.65 19.50 13.50
C ARG A 36 -21.22 19.49 14.05
N GLY A 37 -20.28 20.15 13.39
CA GLY A 37 -18.90 20.31 13.85
C GLY A 37 -18.84 21.00 15.21
N ALA A 38 -19.51 22.14 15.37
CA ALA A 38 -19.55 22.88 16.63
C ALA A 38 -20.17 22.05 17.78
N LEU A 39 -21.22 21.28 17.50
CA LEU A 39 -21.82 20.36 18.47
C LEU A 39 -20.86 19.24 18.88
N LEU A 40 -20.11 18.66 17.94
CA LEU A 40 -19.09 17.63 18.20
C LEU A 40 -17.94 18.18 19.04
N GLU A 41 -17.43 19.38 18.72
CA GLU A 41 -16.40 20.05 19.52
C GLU A 41 -16.88 20.34 20.94
N ARG A 42 -18.11 20.86 21.08
CA ARG A 42 -18.70 21.12 22.39
C ARG A 42 -18.88 19.82 23.19
N ALA A 43 -19.41 18.79 22.55
CA ALA A 43 -19.60 17.48 23.16
C ALA A 43 -18.26 16.89 23.63
N PHE A 44 -17.20 16.99 22.82
CA PHE A 44 -15.85 16.64 23.23
C PHE A 44 -15.40 17.44 24.46
N ALA A 45 -15.55 18.77 24.44
CA ALA A 45 -15.10 19.65 25.52
C ALA A 45 -15.76 19.37 26.87
N VAL A 46 -17.05 19.00 26.90
CA VAL A 46 -17.76 18.66 28.15
C VAL A 46 -17.52 17.23 28.61
N THR A 47 -17.03 16.36 27.72
CA THR A 47 -16.82 14.93 28.00
C THR A 47 -15.37 14.61 28.40
N LYS A 48 -14.39 15.32 27.82
CA LYS A 48 -12.97 15.11 28.13
C LYS A 48 -12.69 15.26 29.63
N GLY A 49 -11.82 14.40 30.17
CA GLY A 49 -11.52 14.33 31.60
C GLY A 49 -12.50 13.46 32.42
N ASN A 50 -13.71 13.22 31.90
CA ASN A 50 -14.71 12.38 32.58
C ASN A 50 -14.90 11.03 31.87
N ASP A 51 -15.08 11.03 30.55
CA ASP A 51 -15.34 9.84 29.74
C ASP A 51 -14.54 9.89 28.43
N TRP A 52 -13.34 9.33 28.45
CA TRP A 52 -12.44 9.39 27.30
C TRP A 52 -12.90 8.54 26.12
N ASP A 53 -13.65 7.46 26.37
CA ASP A 53 -14.23 6.61 25.33
C ASP A 53 -15.25 7.41 24.51
N LYS A 54 -16.14 8.15 25.18
CA LYS A 54 -17.11 9.00 24.52
C LYS A 54 -16.47 10.25 23.90
N ALA A 55 -15.51 10.88 24.58
CA ALA A 55 -14.77 12.01 24.01
C ALA A 55 -14.08 11.63 22.69
N ALA A 56 -13.46 10.45 22.63
CA ALA A 56 -12.84 9.94 21.42
C ALA A 56 -13.83 9.82 20.25
N ARG A 57 -15.05 9.34 20.50
CA ARG A 57 -16.09 9.24 19.45
C ARG A 57 -16.45 10.59 18.86
N PHE A 58 -16.55 11.64 19.66
CA PHE A 58 -16.87 12.98 19.14
C PHE A 58 -15.73 13.54 18.30
N VAL A 59 -14.48 13.45 18.79
CA VAL A 59 -13.33 14.01 18.08
C VAL A 59 -12.99 13.22 16.82
N SER A 60 -13.18 11.89 16.79
CA SER A 60 -12.91 11.07 15.60
C SER A 60 -13.84 11.36 14.41
N VAL A 61 -15.00 11.98 14.63
CA VAL A 61 -15.91 12.36 13.52
C VAL A 61 -15.51 13.69 12.87
N LEU A 62 -14.71 14.49 13.56
CA LEU A 62 -14.20 15.75 13.03
C LEU A 62 -13.23 15.51 11.87
N ASP A 63 -13.06 16.54 11.06
CA ASP A 63 -11.97 16.67 10.12
C ASP A 63 -10.59 16.79 10.83
N ASP A 64 -9.51 16.71 10.06
CA ASP A 64 -8.16 16.73 10.62
C ASP A 64 -7.82 18.05 11.35
N PRO A 65 -8.27 19.24 10.87
CA PRO A 65 -8.17 20.48 11.63
C PRO A 65 -8.92 20.43 12.96
N GLY A 66 -10.16 19.94 12.98
CA GLY A 66 -10.96 19.79 14.19
C GLY A 66 -10.31 18.85 15.19
N ILE A 67 -9.77 17.72 14.73
CA ILE A 67 -8.96 16.82 15.58
C ILE A 67 -7.75 17.57 16.15
N THR A 68 -6.95 18.19 15.29
CA THR A 68 -5.71 18.92 15.68
C THR A 68 -6.01 19.95 16.76
N LYS A 69 -7.04 20.79 16.53
CA LYS A 69 -7.50 21.84 17.44
C LYS A 69 -7.89 21.27 18.80
N ASN A 70 -8.70 20.21 18.82
CA ASN A 70 -9.23 19.65 20.05
C ASN A 70 -8.17 18.91 20.89
N ILE A 71 -7.15 18.34 20.25
CA ILE A 71 -6.05 17.68 20.97
C ILE A 71 -4.90 18.63 21.32
N ALA A 72 -4.85 19.84 20.74
CA ALA A 72 -3.69 20.75 20.84
C ALA A 72 -3.31 21.10 22.30
N ASN A 73 -4.30 21.22 23.19
CA ASN A 73 -4.10 21.63 24.58
C ASN A 73 -4.18 20.47 25.58
N LEU A 74 -4.31 19.23 25.09
CA LEU A 74 -4.27 18.07 25.96
C LEU A 74 -2.84 17.77 26.41
N THR A 75 -2.70 17.36 27.67
CA THR A 75 -1.44 16.86 28.23
C THR A 75 -1.10 15.48 27.65
N ALA A 76 0.14 15.02 27.78
CA ALA A 76 0.52 13.67 27.33
C ALA A 76 -0.34 12.55 27.99
N PRO A 77 -0.62 12.58 29.31
CA PRO A 77 -1.55 11.63 29.94
C PRO A 77 -2.97 11.69 29.35
N ASP A 78 -3.50 12.89 29.11
CA ASP A 78 -4.84 13.05 28.53
C ASP A 78 -4.90 12.55 27.09
N LEU A 79 -3.84 12.78 26.30
CA LEU A 79 -3.73 12.26 24.94
C LEU A 79 -3.69 10.73 24.93
N LYS A 80 -2.97 10.11 25.87
CA LYS A 80 -2.94 8.64 26.02
C LYS A 80 -4.31 8.10 26.44
N ARG A 81 -5.02 8.76 27.35
CA ARG A 81 -6.40 8.40 27.73
C ARG A 81 -7.38 8.57 26.58
N LEU A 82 -7.24 9.64 25.78
CA LEU A 82 -8.02 9.84 24.56
C LEU A 82 -7.74 8.75 23.52
N ALA A 83 -6.46 8.37 23.33
CA ALA A 83 -6.08 7.27 22.46
C ALA A 83 -6.71 5.95 22.94
N LYS A 84 -6.64 5.65 24.25
CA LYS A 84 -7.31 4.51 24.88
C LYS A 84 -8.80 4.51 24.56
N GLY A 85 -9.46 5.65 24.76
CA GLY A 85 -10.88 5.79 24.45
C GLY A 85 -11.22 5.57 22.98
N ALA A 86 -10.37 6.05 22.07
CA ALA A 86 -10.52 5.78 20.65
C ALA A 86 -10.39 4.29 20.33
N ARG A 87 -9.45 3.60 20.98
CA ARG A 87 -9.20 2.17 20.81
C ARG A 87 -10.32 1.31 21.42
N ASN A 88 -11.01 1.80 22.44
CA ASN A 88 -12.20 1.16 23.00
C ASN A 88 -13.45 1.28 22.09
N GLY A 89 -13.44 2.21 21.14
CA GLY A 89 -14.53 2.42 20.21
C GLY A 89 -14.67 1.31 19.14
N PRO A 90 -15.86 1.18 18.52
CA PRO A 90 -16.04 0.33 17.34
C PRO A 90 -15.02 0.69 16.25
N GLY A 91 -14.38 -0.31 15.64
CA GLY A 91 -13.33 -0.12 14.62
C GLY A 91 -11.91 0.11 15.17
N GLY A 92 -11.72 0.07 16.50
CA GLY A 92 -10.39 0.08 17.12
C GLY A 92 -9.62 1.40 16.97
N GLY A 93 -10.34 2.51 16.79
CA GLY A 93 -9.82 3.89 16.74
C GLY A 93 -9.67 4.44 15.32
N ASP A 94 -9.83 5.75 15.16
CA ASP A 94 -9.53 6.44 13.90
C ASP A 94 -8.01 6.59 13.71
N PRO A 95 -7.40 6.06 12.63
CA PRO A 95 -5.97 6.23 12.35
C PRO A 95 -5.51 7.69 12.31
N ARG A 96 -6.39 8.63 11.91
CA ARG A 96 -6.08 10.08 11.88
C ARG A 96 -5.84 10.61 13.29
N LEU A 97 -6.76 10.31 14.21
CA LEU A 97 -6.65 10.70 15.61
C LEU A 97 -5.42 10.05 16.27
N ILE A 98 -5.26 8.74 16.11
CA ILE A 98 -4.13 8.00 16.71
C ILE A 98 -2.79 8.48 16.16
N GLY A 99 -2.69 8.72 14.85
CA GLY A 99 -1.50 9.25 14.21
C GLY A 99 -1.11 10.63 14.74
N GLN A 100 -2.09 11.55 14.88
CA GLN A 100 -1.84 12.89 15.42
C GLN A 100 -1.47 12.86 16.91
N ILE A 101 -2.08 11.99 17.72
CA ILE A 101 -1.71 11.80 19.13
C ILE A 101 -0.26 11.35 19.24
N ARG A 102 0.15 10.30 18.50
CA ARG A 102 1.54 9.80 18.50
C ARG A 102 2.53 10.88 18.13
N ALA A 103 2.27 11.60 17.04
CA ALA A 103 3.14 12.69 16.60
C ALA A 103 3.31 13.76 17.69
N LYS A 104 2.23 14.09 18.41
CA LYS A 104 2.23 15.11 19.46
C LYS A 104 3.01 14.69 20.71
N ILE A 105 2.98 13.41 21.09
CA ILE A 105 3.71 12.90 22.26
C ILE A 105 5.04 12.23 21.89
N MET A 106 5.44 12.27 20.61
CA MET A 106 6.63 11.62 20.06
C MET A 106 6.71 10.12 20.38
N ALA A 107 5.57 9.45 20.44
CA ALA A 107 5.51 8.01 20.66
C ALA A 107 5.68 7.26 19.33
N GLY A 108 6.53 6.23 19.33
CA GLY A 108 6.58 5.26 18.26
C GLY A 108 5.32 4.39 18.18
N PRO A 109 5.16 3.62 17.10
CA PRO A 109 4.16 2.56 17.03
C PRO A 109 4.24 1.59 18.22
N GLY A 110 3.10 1.26 18.84
CA GLY A 110 2.99 0.39 20.02
C GLY A 110 3.39 1.04 21.35
N GLU A 111 3.79 2.32 21.35
CA GLU A 111 4.30 3.00 22.55
C GLU A 111 3.25 3.88 23.27
N LEU A 112 1.99 3.85 22.81
CA LEU A 112 0.92 4.69 23.39
C LEU A 112 0.59 4.32 24.84
N PHE A 113 0.68 3.02 25.18
CA PHE A 113 0.23 2.47 26.46
C PHE A 113 1.36 1.87 27.29
N GLY A 114 2.61 2.01 26.86
CA GLY A 114 3.76 1.40 27.51
C GLY A 114 4.96 1.34 26.58
N LYS A 115 6.01 0.63 27.00
CA LYS A 115 7.19 0.38 26.17
C LYS A 115 7.25 -1.09 25.80
N VAL A 116 7.54 -1.36 24.52
CA VAL A 116 7.78 -2.71 24.00
C VAL A 116 9.27 -2.88 23.75
N SER A 117 9.84 -3.97 24.22
CA SER A 117 11.19 -4.40 23.84
C SER A 117 11.13 -5.82 23.29
N VAL A 118 11.82 -6.03 22.17
CA VAL A 118 11.90 -7.31 21.49
C VAL A 118 13.37 -7.70 21.37
N ARG A 119 13.70 -8.93 21.75
CA ARG A 119 15.03 -9.51 21.55
C ARG A 119 14.87 -10.84 20.84
N MET A 120 15.55 -11.00 19.72
CA MET A 120 15.67 -12.28 19.02
C MET A 120 17.09 -12.83 19.20
N ALA A 121 17.20 -14.12 19.43
CA ALA A 121 18.46 -14.86 19.59
C ALA A 121 18.40 -16.11 18.71
N PRO A 122 18.62 -15.97 17.39
CA PRO A 122 18.67 -17.09 16.47
C PRO A 122 19.92 -17.95 16.74
N LYS A 123 19.76 -19.27 16.60
CA LYS A 123 20.83 -20.26 16.63
C LYS A 123 20.61 -21.22 15.47
N ASP A 124 21.57 -21.24 14.56
CA ASP A 124 21.59 -22.14 13.41
C ASP A 124 21.61 -23.61 13.86
N GLY A 125 20.98 -24.47 13.06
CA GLY A 125 21.18 -25.91 13.17
C GLY A 125 22.53 -26.31 12.59
N VAL A 126 23.07 -27.45 13.04
CA VAL A 126 24.28 -28.05 12.49
C VAL A 126 23.90 -29.33 11.75
N ASP A 127 24.09 -29.36 10.42
CA ASP A 127 23.93 -30.60 9.65
C ASP A 127 25.18 -31.48 9.82
N THR A 128 25.15 -32.38 10.82
CA THR A 128 26.28 -33.27 11.12
C THR A 128 26.35 -34.52 10.23
N GLY A 129 25.70 -34.53 9.06
CA GLY A 129 25.71 -35.65 8.11
C GLY A 129 24.65 -36.75 8.36
N PRO A 130 24.74 -37.88 7.64
CA PRO A 130 23.64 -38.85 7.46
C PRO A 130 23.23 -39.63 8.72
N PHE A 131 24.02 -39.59 9.79
CA PHE A 131 23.79 -40.38 11.01
C PHE A 131 23.26 -39.58 12.22
N GLY A 132 22.86 -38.31 12.03
CA GLY A 132 21.96 -37.61 12.96
C GLY A 132 22.51 -37.35 14.36
N GLY A 133 23.37 -36.35 14.53
CA GLY A 133 23.74 -35.84 15.84
C GLY A 133 22.60 -35.00 16.50
N PRO A 134 22.67 -34.76 17.82
CA PRO A 134 21.69 -33.97 18.57
C PRO A 134 21.58 -32.49 18.15
N ASP A 135 22.55 -31.97 17.37
CA ASP A 135 22.64 -30.56 16.96
C ASP A 135 21.91 -30.21 15.63
N ARG A 136 21.11 -31.12 15.06
CA ARG A 136 20.39 -30.88 13.78
C ARG A 136 19.16 -29.95 13.88
N ALA A 137 18.95 -29.26 15.00
CA ALA A 137 17.81 -28.37 15.17
C ALA A 137 18.26 -26.91 15.25
N TYR A 138 17.63 -26.05 14.45
CA TYR A 138 17.73 -24.62 14.65
C TYR A 138 16.79 -24.21 15.79
N THR A 139 17.11 -23.10 16.46
CA THR A 139 16.25 -22.52 17.50
C THR A 139 16.26 -20.99 17.36
N CYS A 140 15.12 -20.33 17.49
CA CYS A 140 15.08 -18.87 17.55
C CYS A 140 14.36 -18.42 18.83
N GLN A 141 15.13 -18.06 19.86
CA GLN A 141 14.51 -17.53 21.08
C GLN A 141 14.11 -16.07 20.85
N THR A 142 12.84 -15.76 21.07
CA THR A 142 12.28 -14.41 21.01
C THR A 142 11.70 -14.03 22.36
N ASP A 143 12.25 -12.97 22.96
CA ASP A 143 11.73 -12.36 24.18
C ASP A 143 10.98 -11.08 23.83
N ILE A 144 9.72 -10.98 24.26
CA ILE A 144 8.89 -9.78 24.16
C ILE A 144 8.56 -9.32 25.56
N THR A 145 8.87 -8.06 25.87
CA THR A 145 8.51 -7.43 27.14
C THR A 145 7.68 -6.19 26.88
N PHE A 146 6.57 -6.08 27.59
CA PHE A 146 5.74 -4.88 27.64
C PHE A 146 5.75 -4.30 29.04
N THR A 147 6.27 -3.08 29.17
CA THR A 147 6.21 -2.32 30.42
C THR A 147 5.02 -1.36 30.33
N PRO A 148 3.91 -1.62 31.04
CA PRO A 148 2.71 -0.79 30.94
C PRO A 148 2.95 0.62 31.49
N ASP A 149 2.35 1.61 30.84
CA ASP A 149 2.27 2.97 31.35
C ASP A 149 1.11 3.06 32.36
N ILE A 150 1.48 3.25 33.62
CA ILE A 150 0.56 3.22 34.74
C ILE A 150 -0.45 4.37 34.74
N ASP A 151 -0.19 5.46 34.04
CA ASP A 151 -1.09 6.61 33.99
C ASP A 151 -2.33 6.38 33.10
N VAL A 152 -2.28 5.34 32.25
CA VAL A 152 -3.30 5.05 31.24
C VAL A 152 -3.76 3.59 31.24
N VAL A 153 -2.90 2.63 31.57
CA VAL A 153 -3.24 1.20 31.60
C VAL A 153 -4.01 0.88 32.89
N ASP A 154 -5.13 0.19 32.77
CA ASP A 154 -5.96 -0.28 33.89
C ASP A 154 -6.36 -1.75 33.64
N ALA A 155 -5.39 -2.64 33.85
CA ALA A 155 -5.52 -4.07 33.64
C ALA A 155 -4.97 -4.85 34.83
N THR A 156 -5.77 -5.78 35.34
CA THR A 156 -5.38 -6.70 36.42
C THR A 156 -4.56 -7.88 35.91
N SER A 157 -4.65 -8.17 34.61
CA SER A 157 -3.83 -9.15 33.90
C SER A 157 -3.59 -8.69 32.46
N ILE A 158 -2.32 -8.66 32.06
CA ILE A 158 -1.84 -8.39 30.71
C ILE A 158 -1.15 -9.66 30.20
N ALA A 159 -1.64 -10.18 29.09
CA ALA A 159 -1.21 -11.44 28.51
C ALA A 159 -1.02 -11.32 26.98
N PHE A 160 -0.66 -12.44 26.35
CA PHE A 160 -0.29 -12.50 24.94
C PHE A 160 -1.20 -13.45 24.18
N VAL A 161 -1.54 -13.06 22.96
CA VAL A 161 -2.10 -13.96 21.94
C VAL A 161 -1.21 -13.86 20.73
N GLN A 162 -0.75 -15.00 20.24
CA GLN A 162 0.16 -15.10 19.12
C GLN A 162 -0.51 -15.87 18.01
N SER A 163 -0.42 -15.36 16.78
CA SER A 163 -0.67 -16.14 15.59
C SER A 163 0.65 -16.46 14.91
N MET A 164 0.70 -17.61 14.25
CA MET A 164 1.88 -18.06 13.52
C MET A 164 1.52 -18.59 12.14
N SER A 165 2.47 -18.48 11.23
CA SER A 165 2.47 -19.11 9.92
C SER A 165 3.84 -19.75 9.72
N LEU A 166 3.83 -21.03 9.34
CA LEU A 166 5.01 -21.80 8.97
C LEU A 166 4.81 -22.28 7.54
N LEU A 167 5.50 -21.66 6.58
CA LEU A 167 5.32 -21.92 5.15
C LEU A 167 6.60 -22.49 4.53
N GLY A 168 6.46 -23.33 3.51
CA GLY A 168 7.60 -23.73 2.68
C GLY A 168 8.03 -22.56 1.79
N THR A 169 9.33 -22.29 1.70
CA THR A 169 9.87 -21.13 0.95
C THR A 169 9.49 -21.17 -0.54
N THR A 170 9.29 -22.37 -1.10
CA THR A 170 8.90 -22.57 -2.51
C THR A 170 7.41 -22.89 -2.66
N SER A 171 6.83 -23.68 -1.75
CA SER A 171 5.46 -24.21 -1.87
C SER A 171 4.39 -23.18 -1.49
N LYS A 172 4.74 -22.22 -0.61
CA LYS A 172 3.79 -21.36 0.12
C LYS A 172 2.68 -22.13 0.84
N LYS A 173 2.82 -23.45 0.99
CA LYS A 173 1.91 -24.31 1.75
C LYS A 173 2.35 -24.28 3.20
N SER A 174 1.39 -24.46 4.11
CA SER A 174 1.72 -24.62 5.51
C SER A 174 2.51 -25.92 5.70
N GLU A 175 3.63 -25.79 6.40
CA GLU A 175 4.51 -26.89 6.79
C GLU A 175 4.35 -27.23 8.28
N ASP A 176 3.35 -26.63 8.94
CA ASP A 176 2.96 -26.94 10.32
C ASP A 176 2.26 -28.30 10.36
N ASP A 177 2.92 -29.28 10.96
CA ASP A 177 2.50 -30.67 11.03
C ASP A 177 1.75 -31.01 12.32
N ARG A 178 1.46 -30.02 13.18
CA ARG A 178 0.67 -30.24 14.39
C ARG A 178 -0.73 -30.69 14.01
N LYS A 179 -1.08 -31.93 14.40
CA LYS A 179 -2.37 -32.55 14.08
C LYS A 179 -3.58 -31.64 14.41
N GLY A 180 -4.30 -31.18 13.39
CA GLY A 180 -5.48 -30.31 13.52
C GLY A 180 -5.20 -28.80 13.43
N MET A 181 -3.97 -28.38 13.14
CA MET A 181 -3.66 -26.98 12.81
C MET A 181 -4.32 -26.53 11.51
N ASP A 182 -4.30 -27.37 10.49
CA ASP A 182 -4.84 -27.12 9.15
C ASP A 182 -6.29 -26.65 9.18
N GLU A 183 -7.10 -27.17 10.10
CA GLU A 183 -8.52 -26.81 10.28
C GLU A 183 -8.75 -25.38 10.81
N ARG A 184 -7.72 -24.74 11.36
CA ARG A 184 -7.79 -23.40 11.96
C ARG A 184 -6.84 -22.39 11.30
N LEU A 185 -6.24 -22.75 10.17
CA LEU A 185 -5.51 -21.82 9.32
C LEU A 185 -6.49 -20.89 8.61
N ASN A 186 -6.17 -19.60 8.55
CA ASN A 186 -6.82 -18.67 7.65
C ASN A 186 -6.34 -18.88 6.20
N ALA A 187 -6.86 -18.09 5.25
CA ALA A 187 -6.51 -18.19 3.83
C ALA A 187 -5.01 -17.95 3.52
N LYS A 188 -4.23 -17.41 4.47
CA LYS A 188 -2.78 -17.18 4.34
C LYS A 188 -1.94 -18.26 5.04
N GLY A 189 -2.55 -19.34 5.53
CA GLY A 189 -1.81 -20.36 6.27
C GLY A 189 -1.32 -19.85 7.62
N GLN A 190 -2.08 -18.98 8.28
CA GLN A 190 -1.80 -18.49 9.64
C GLN A 190 -2.90 -18.93 10.61
N GLY A 191 -2.53 -19.36 11.81
CA GLY A 191 -3.46 -19.75 12.88
C GLY A 191 -2.98 -19.29 14.26
N ILE A 192 -3.84 -19.41 15.27
CA ILE A 192 -3.47 -19.11 16.67
C ILE A 192 -2.45 -20.15 17.16
N ASP A 193 -1.33 -19.67 17.70
CA ASP A 193 -0.20 -20.49 18.10
C ASP A 193 -0.43 -21.16 19.46
N ARG A 194 -1.18 -22.27 19.42
CA ARG A 194 -1.58 -23.05 20.59
C ARG A 194 -1.66 -24.52 20.21
N ALA A 195 -1.22 -25.47 21.03
CA ALA A 195 -1.40 -26.87 20.64
C ALA A 195 -2.89 -27.19 20.37
N PRO A 196 -3.22 -28.01 19.35
CA PRO A 196 -4.60 -28.31 19.00
C PRO A 196 -5.40 -28.89 20.17
N THR A 197 -4.78 -29.54 21.16
CA THR A 197 -5.46 -30.07 22.35
C THR A 197 -5.82 -29.01 23.41
N MET A 198 -5.32 -27.78 23.28
CA MET A 198 -5.46 -26.76 24.31
C MET A 198 -6.85 -26.11 24.28
N ARG A 199 -7.41 -25.84 25.46
CA ARG A 199 -8.71 -25.15 25.54
C ARG A 199 -8.56 -23.64 25.43
N SER A 200 -7.49 -23.08 25.99
CA SER A 200 -7.23 -21.63 25.96
C SER A 200 -6.48 -21.20 24.69
N GLY A 201 -6.90 -20.06 24.13
CA GLY A 201 -6.22 -19.37 23.02
C GLY A 201 -5.09 -18.43 23.47
N TRP A 202 -4.95 -18.18 24.78
CA TRP A 202 -3.91 -17.32 25.34
C TRP A 202 -2.56 -18.04 25.32
N TYR A 203 -1.48 -17.39 24.87
CA TYR A 203 -0.17 -18.03 24.74
C TYR A 203 0.33 -18.55 26.10
N GLN A 204 0.78 -19.81 26.14
CA GLN A 204 1.20 -20.59 27.32
C GLN A 204 0.26 -20.62 28.55
N GLN A 205 -1.03 -20.26 28.41
CA GLN A 205 -2.03 -20.49 29.47
C GLN A 205 -2.51 -21.95 29.47
N ASN A 206 -2.60 -22.57 30.64
CA ASN A 206 -3.18 -23.89 30.85
C ASN A 206 -4.71 -23.85 30.86
N ASP A 207 -5.33 -25.03 30.81
CA ASP A 207 -6.79 -25.18 30.81
C ASP A 207 -7.47 -24.74 32.12
N ASP A 208 -6.72 -24.66 33.22
CA ASP A 208 -7.16 -24.14 34.52
C ASP A 208 -7.01 -22.61 34.64
N GLY A 209 -6.53 -21.94 33.59
CA GLY A 209 -6.31 -20.50 33.54
C GLY A 209 -4.95 -20.04 34.08
N THR A 210 -4.15 -20.94 34.67
CA THR A 210 -2.79 -20.62 35.12
C THR A 210 -1.83 -20.50 33.93
N TYR A 211 -0.71 -19.80 34.10
CA TYR A 211 0.36 -19.80 33.11
C TYR A 211 1.42 -20.82 33.49
N ALA A 212 1.90 -21.59 32.52
CA ALA A 212 3.06 -22.44 32.74
C ALA A 212 4.22 -21.59 33.28
N PRO A 213 4.99 -22.08 34.28
CA PRO A 213 6.15 -21.35 34.79
C PRO A 213 7.06 -20.96 33.63
N LYS A 214 7.44 -19.69 33.56
CA LYS A 214 8.39 -19.21 32.56
C LYS A 214 9.74 -19.90 32.82
N ILE A 215 10.12 -20.78 31.91
CA ILE A 215 11.46 -21.34 31.82
C ILE A 215 12.28 -20.53 30.80
N PRO A 216 13.61 -20.65 30.76
CA PRO A 216 14.44 -19.84 29.88
C PRO A 216 14.06 -19.91 28.39
N THR A 217 13.41 -20.99 27.97
CA THR A 217 13.06 -21.27 26.57
C THR A 217 11.59 -21.01 26.23
N THR A 218 10.69 -20.90 27.20
CA THR A 218 9.29 -20.58 26.90
C THR A 218 8.52 -20.14 28.13
N GLY A 219 7.49 -19.33 27.92
CA GLY A 219 6.48 -19.06 28.93
C GLY A 219 6.07 -17.59 28.99
N VAL A 220 5.13 -17.32 29.88
CA VAL A 220 4.56 -15.99 30.08
C VAL A 220 4.63 -15.64 31.55
N ILE A 221 5.08 -14.43 31.84
CA ILE A 221 4.81 -13.77 33.12
C ILE A 221 3.77 -12.69 32.81
N PRO A 222 2.51 -12.85 33.27
CA PRO A 222 1.50 -11.84 33.08
C PRO A 222 1.92 -10.52 33.72
N GLY A 223 1.61 -9.41 33.05
CA GLY A 223 1.80 -8.08 33.61
C GLY A 223 0.53 -7.55 34.26
N PHE A 224 0.62 -6.40 34.92
CA PHE A 224 -0.55 -5.66 35.39
C PHE A 224 -0.19 -4.17 35.51
N ALA A 225 -1.21 -3.32 35.53
CA ALA A 225 -1.11 -1.96 36.02
C ALA A 225 -2.44 -1.57 36.66
N ILE A 226 -2.40 -1.28 37.97
CA ILE A 226 -3.57 -0.93 38.77
C ILE A 226 -3.16 0.17 39.75
N GLY A 227 -3.82 1.33 39.64
CA GLY A 227 -3.53 2.47 40.51
C GLY A 227 -2.08 2.92 40.35
N THR A 228 -1.25 2.74 41.39
CA THR A 228 0.18 3.10 41.38
C THR A 228 1.13 1.89 41.36
N ALA A 229 0.59 0.67 41.26
CA ALA A 229 1.39 -0.55 41.09
C ALA A 229 1.39 -1.04 39.63
N SER A 230 2.54 -1.47 39.13
CA SER A 230 2.65 -2.13 37.83
C SER A 230 3.72 -3.22 37.81
N GLN A 231 3.54 -4.18 36.89
CA GLN A 231 4.49 -5.24 36.57
C GLN A 231 4.56 -5.41 35.05
N PRO A 232 5.76 -5.48 34.45
CA PRO A 232 5.91 -5.79 33.03
C PRO A 232 5.33 -7.17 32.68
N ALA A 233 4.64 -7.25 31.55
CA ALA A 233 4.28 -8.54 30.95
C ALA A 233 5.47 -9.03 30.12
N THR A 234 5.85 -10.30 30.27
CA THR A 234 6.92 -10.90 29.46
C THR A 234 6.46 -12.19 28.81
N MET A 235 6.87 -12.38 27.56
CA MET A 235 6.69 -13.60 26.79
C MET A 235 8.05 -14.06 26.28
N THR A 236 8.32 -15.35 26.38
CA THR A 236 9.44 -15.99 25.68
C THR A 236 8.86 -17.10 24.82
N ASP A 237 9.24 -17.09 23.54
CA ASP A 237 8.96 -18.15 22.58
C ASP A 237 10.27 -18.65 22.00
N THR A 238 10.39 -19.94 21.77
CA THR A 238 11.60 -20.54 21.17
C THR A 238 11.17 -21.58 20.15
N PRO A 239 10.67 -21.16 18.97
CA PRO A 239 10.50 -22.09 17.88
C PRO A 239 11.80 -22.80 17.55
N ASP A 240 11.70 -24.11 17.46
CA ASP A 240 12.76 -25.00 17.05
C ASP A 240 12.28 -25.95 15.95
N GLY A 241 13.22 -26.45 15.16
CA GLY A 241 12.87 -27.37 14.10
C GLY A 241 14.08 -27.97 13.40
N LYS A 242 13.82 -29.03 12.64
CA LYS A 242 14.82 -29.72 11.81
C LYS A 242 14.54 -29.57 10.31
N LYS A 243 13.53 -28.77 9.96
CA LYS A 243 13.02 -28.62 8.59
C LYS A 243 13.60 -27.37 7.94
N ALA A 244 14.48 -27.60 6.97
CA ALA A 244 15.06 -26.59 6.10
C ALA A 244 14.03 -26.00 5.13
N GLY A 245 14.34 -24.86 4.52
CA GLY A 245 13.51 -24.24 3.48
C GLY A 245 12.14 -23.78 3.99
N THR A 246 12.08 -23.21 5.19
CA THR A 246 10.84 -22.75 5.81
C THR A 246 10.88 -21.26 6.15
N THR A 247 9.73 -20.60 6.07
CA THR A 247 9.52 -19.23 6.55
C THR A 247 8.61 -19.27 7.75
N TRP A 248 9.09 -18.74 8.87
CA TRP A 248 8.34 -18.58 10.11
C TRP A 248 7.91 -17.13 10.25
N SER A 249 6.62 -16.90 10.43
CA SER A 249 6.05 -15.56 10.61
C SER A 249 5.10 -15.54 11.78
N TYR A 250 5.29 -14.55 12.65
CA TYR A 250 4.53 -14.40 13.88
C TYR A 250 3.95 -13.01 14.01
N GLU A 251 2.78 -12.96 14.62
CA GLU A 251 2.17 -11.73 15.10
C GLU A 251 1.72 -11.94 16.55
N THR A 252 2.35 -11.21 17.47
CA THR A 252 2.10 -11.31 18.90
C THR A 252 1.39 -10.07 19.38
N SER A 253 0.13 -10.21 19.78
CA SER A 253 -0.66 -9.13 20.38
C SER A 253 -0.52 -9.13 21.90
N ILE A 254 -0.22 -7.96 22.47
CA ILE A 254 -0.17 -7.71 23.92
C ILE A 254 -1.53 -7.15 24.36
N ILE A 255 -2.24 -7.87 25.21
CA ILE A 255 -3.68 -7.65 25.44
C ILE A 255 -3.99 -7.64 26.94
N ALA A 256 -4.88 -6.74 27.35
CA ALA A 256 -5.53 -6.84 28.66
C ALA A 256 -6.46 -8.06 28.70
N GLN A 257 -6.08 -9.09 29.44
CA GLN A 257 -6.89 -10.28 29.65
C GLN A 257 -8.02 -10.01 30.65
N GLU A 258 -7.72 -9.20 31.67
CA GLU A 258 -8.63 -8.85 32.77
C GLU A 258 -8.49 -7.38 33.17
N GLY A 259 -9.42 -6.91 34.02
CA GLY A 259 -9.49 -5.52 34.46
C GLY A 259 -10.39 -4.66 33.59
N LYS A 260 -10.32 -3.33 33.77
CA LYS A 260 -11.19 -2.39 33.03
C LYS A 260 -10.88 -2.37 31.53
N ASP A 261 -9.63 -2.70 31.18
CA ASP A 261 -9.16 -2.70 29.81
C ASP A 261 -9.41 -4.02 29.08
N LYS A 262 -10.08 -4.99 29.70
CA LYS A 262 -10.30 -6.33 29.13
C LYS A 262 -10.67 -6.29 27.63
N GLY A 263 -9.83 -6.94 26.82
CA GLY A 263 -9.95 -7.05 25.37
C GLY A 263 -9.28 -5.92 24.57
N LEU A 264 -8.66 -4.94 25.23
CA LEU A 264 -7.85 -3.90 24.58
C LEU A 264 -6.46 -4.44 24.22
N ILE A 265 -6.07 -4.26 22.96
CA ILE A 265 -4.71 -4.54 22.48
C ILE A 265 -3.86 -3.28 22.66
N TYR A 266 -2.82 -3.40 23.47
CA TYR A 266 -1.88 -2.31 23.76
C TYR A 266 -0.85 -2.12 22.66
N ALA A 267 -0.29 -3.21 22.17
CA ALA A 267 0.69 -3.22 21.10
C ALA A 267 0.70 -4.58 20.41
N VAL A 268 1.27 -4.61 19.21
CA VAL A 268 1.47 -5.81 18.41
C VAL A 268 2.93 -5.86 17.96
N VAL A 269 3.52 -7.03 18.04
CA VAL A 269 4.88 -7.30 17.56
C VAL A 269 4.79 -8.29 16.42
N THR A 270 5.27 -7.92 15.24
CA THR A 270 5.50 -8.86 14.15
C THR A 270 6.97 -9.24 14.11
N TRP A 271 7.25 -10.53 14.00
CA TRP A 271 8.61 -11.05 13.91
C TRP A 271 8.63 -12.28 13.02
N SER A 272 9.74 -12.48 12.31
CA SER A 272 9.86 -13.58 11.36
C SER A 272 11.32 -13.96 11.15
N PHE A 273 11.52 -15.14 10.59
CA PHE A 273 12.82 -15.61 10.14
C PHE A 273 12.65 -16.67 9.05
N VAL A 274 13.68 -16.85 8.25
CA VAL A 274 13.76 -17.91 7.23
C VAL A 274 14.82 -18.90 7.65
N VAL A 275 14.52 -20.18 7.43
CA VAL A 275 15.47 -21.27 7.59
C VAL A 275 15.87 -21.72 6.19
N ASP A 276 17.14 -21.57 5.86
CA ASP A 276 17.65 -21.95 4.55
C ASP A 276 17.78 -23.49 4.39
N ASP A 277 18.33 -23.93 3.25
CA ASP A 277 18.56 -25.34 2.93
C ASP A 277 19.60 -26.02 3.85
N LYS A 278 20.37 -25.23 4.62
CA LYS A 278 21.42 -25.67 5.55
C LYS A 278 21.05 -25.47 7.01
N LEU A 279 19.77 -25.24 7.31
CA LEU A 279 19.26 -24.97 8.66
C LEU A 279 19.83 -23.70 9.30
N ARG A 280 20.32 -22.76 8.50
CA ARG A 280 20.75 -21.44 8.98
C ARG A 280 19.54 -20.52 9.06
N ILE A 281 19.46 -19.78 10.17
CA ILE A 281 18.42 -18.80 10.39
C ILE A 281 18.87 -17.46 9.81
N VAL A 282 18.08 -16.93 8.88
CA VAL A 282 18.15 -15.55 8.45
C VAL A 282 17.03 -14.80 9.18
N ASP A 283 17.41 -13.96 10.13
CA ASP A 283 16.45 -13.17 10.88
C ASP A 283 15.86 -12.05 9.99
N HIS A 284 14.57 -11.82 10.15
CA HIS A 284 13.96 -10.60 9.61
C HIS A 284 13.78 -9.60 10.74
N LYS A 285 13.91 -8.32 10.39
CA LYS A 285 13.65 -7.23 11.32
C LYS A 285 12.21 -7.34 11.86
N HIS A 286 12.08 -7.34 13.18
CA HIS A 286 10.77 -7.24 13.84
C HIS A 286 10.19 -5.83 13.70
N ASP A 287 8.88 -5.71 13.74
CA ASP A 287 8.17 -4.44 13.76
C ASP A 287 7.18 -4.39 14.93
N VAL A 288 6.89 -3.17 15.38
CA VAL A 288 5.92 -2.92 16.44
C VAL A 288 4.80 -2.05 15.87
N ALA A 289 3.56 -2.37 16.19
CA ALA A 289 2.39 -1.65 15.73
C ALA A 289 1.39 -1.44 16.86
N ASP A 290 0.50 -0.46 16.70
CA ASP A 290 -0.62 -0.26 17.62
C ASP A 290 -1.73 -1.29 17.39
N ARG A 291 -1.77 -1.96 16.24
CA ARG A 291 -2.92 -2.76 15.78
C ARG A 291 -2.49 -4.10 15.23
N PRO A 292 -3.32 -5.14 15.43
CA PRO A 292 -3.13 -6.38 14.73
C PRO A 292 -3.48 -6.20 13.25
N THR A 293 -2.95 -7.10 12.44
CA THR A 293 -3.30 -7.18 11.03
C THR A 293 -4.70 -7.80 10.86
N ALA A 294 -5.25 -7.67 9.65
CA ALA A 294 -6.49 -8.37 9.30
C ALA A 294 -6.32 -9.90 9.34
N ASP A 295 -5.10 -10.41 9.13
CA ASP A 295 -4.83 -11.84 9.11
C ASP A 295 -4.84 -12.43 10.52
N PHE A 296 -4.29 -11.71 11.50
CA PHE A 296 -4.42 -12.07 12.92
C PHE A 296 -5.89 -12.13 13.34
N ALA A 297 -6.69 -11.15 12.94
CA ALA A 297 -8.12 -11.16 13.22
C ALA A 297 -8.84 -12.36 12.58
N ALA A 298 -8.49 -12.70 11.35
CA ALA A 298 -8.99 -13.88 10.67
C ALA A 298 -8.58 -15.18 11.39
N ALA A 299 -7.36 -15.24 11.95
CA ALA A 299 -6.89 -16.36 12.75
C ALA A 299 -7.66 -16.49 14.08
N VAL A 300 -7.91 -15.38 14.79
CA VAL A 300 -8.78 -15.35 15.97
C VAL A 300 -10.20 -15.79 15.62
N GLY A 301 -10.72 -15.33 14.48
CA GLY A 301 -12.03 -15.74 13.96
C GLY A 301 -12.09 -17.24 13.67
N ALA A 302 -11.04 -17.82 13.09
CA ALA A 302 -10.93 -19.26 12.85
C ALA A 302 -10.92 -20.05 14.18
N TRP A 303 -10.12 -19.61 15.16
CA TRP A 303 -10.12 -20.19 16.51
C TRP A 303 -11.51 -20.14 17.16
N ASN A 304 -12.18 -18.99 17.11
CA ASN A 304 -13.50 -18.81 17.73
C ASN A 304 -14.60 -19.61 17.04
N ARG A 305 -14.54 -19.79 15.71
CA ARG A 305 -15.43 -20.70 14.98
C ARG A 305 -15.19 -22.15 15.41
N GLN A 306 -13.92 -22.57 15.49
CA GLN A 306 -13.57 -23.90 15.97
C GLN A 306 -14.15 -24.11 17.37
N ALA A 307 -13.93 -23.20 18.31
CA ALA A 307 -14.49 -23.25 19.67
C ALA A 307 -16.04 -23.23 19.72
N ALA A 308 -16.73 -22.80 18.65
CA ALA A 308 -18.18 -22.83 18.52
C ALA A 308 -18.77 -24.13 17.92
N GLY A 309 -17.93 -25.08 17.49
CA GLY A 309 -18.36 -26.44 17.09
C GLY A 309 -18.19 -26.80 15.62
N SER A 310 -17.43 -26.01 14.85
CA SER A 310 -17.38 -26.17 13.38
C SER A 310 -16.35 -27.20 12.83
N SER A 311 -15.57 -27.90 13.66
CA SER A 311 -14.67 -29.01 13.25
C SER A 311 -14.45 -29.97 14.45
N PRO A 312 -13.76 -31.13 14.34
CA PRO A 312 -13.48 -31.99 15.50
C PRO A 312 -12.76 -31.20 16.61
N GLN A 313 -13.56 -30.75 17.59
CA GLN A 313 -13.11 -29.87 18.65
C GLN A 313 -12.30 -30.63 19.71
N PRO A 314 -11.29 -29.97 20.29
CA PRO A 314 -10.87 -30.28 21.65
C PRO A 314 -12.06 -30.01 22.57
N LYS A 315 -12.46 -31.01 23.36
CA LYS A 315 -13.60 -30.89 24.25
C LYS A 315 -13.40 -29.69 25.19
N GLY A 316 -14.25 -28.68 25.05
CA GLY A 316 -14.25 -27.50 25.92
C GLY A 316 -13.29 -26.36 25.53
N GLN A 317 -12.86 -26.29 24.26
CA GLN A 317 -12.13 -25.12 23.74
C GLN A 317 -12.89 -23.81 24.00
N GLN A 318 -12.17 -22.79 24.43
CA GLN A 318 -12.70 -21.50 24.83
C GLN A 318 -12.52 -20.48 23.71
N GLN A 319 -13.55 -19.67 23.47
CA GLN A 319 -13.42 -18.52 22.59
C GLN A 319 -12.45 -17.49 23.19
N LEU A 320 -11.58 -16.95 22.35
CA LEU A 320 -10.88 -15.72 22.64
C LEU A 320 -11.90 -14.56 22.65
N PRO A 321 -11.74 -13.57 23.54
CA PRO A 321 -12.63 -12.42 23.55
C PRO A 321 -12.55 -11.69 22.21
N VAL A 322 -13.64 -11.04 21.81
CA VAL A 322 -13.62 -10.13 20.67
C VAL A 322 -12.66 -8.98 21.02
N PHE A 323 -11.49 -8.98 20.39
CA PHE A 323 -10.52 -7.91 20.58
C PHE A 323 -11.05 -6.63 19.95
N ARG A 324 -10.92 -5.51 20.64
CA ARG A 324 -11.48 -4.20 20.24
C ARG A 324 -10.68 -3.54 19.10
N SER A 325 -10.27 -4.28 18.06
CA SER A 325 -9.25 -3.78 17.13
C SER A 325 -9.40 -4.13 15.65
N VAL A 326 -10.53 -4.67 15.19
CA VAL A 326 -10.58 -5.17 13.81
C VAL A 326 -11.91 -4.86 13.14
N ASP A 327 -12.03 -3.66 12.58
CA ASP A 327 -12.56 -3.53 11.22
C ASP A 327 -12.23 -2.15 10.63
N PRO A 328 -11.39 -2.03 9.60
CA PRO A 328 -11.15 -0.76 8.91
C PRO A 328 -12.29 -0.34 7.96
N ALA A 329 -13.33 -1.17 7.78
CA ALA A 329 -14.21 -1.06 6.62
C ALA A 329 -15.51 -0.25 6.79
N THR A 330 -15.75 0.48 7.89
CA THR A 330 -16.95 1.33 7.97
C THR A 330 -16.64 2.78 7.55
N PRO A 331 -17.08 3.25 6.37
CA PRO A 331 -16.93 4.65 6.00
C PRO A 331 -17.73 5.55 6.95
N VAL A 332 -17.03 6.35 7.75
CA VAL A 332 -17.65 7.34 8.64
C VAL A 332 -17.95 8.62 7.84
N GLN A 333 -19.20 9.06 7.85
CA GLN A 333 -19.61 10.34 7.29
C GLN A 333 -19.01 11.51 8.08
N ARG A 334 -18.27 12.38 7.39
CA ARG A 334 -17.37 13.39 7.98
C ARG A 334 -18.03 14.76 8.06
N CYS A 335 -17.61 15.58 9.03
CA CYS A 335 -18.12 16.95 9.20
C CYS A 335 -16.96 17.94 9.35
N GLY A 336 -16.96 19.00 8.52
CA GLY A 336 -16.00 20.09 8.62
C GLY A 336 -16.30 20.99 9.81
N SER A 337 -15.25 21.48 10.49
CA SER A 337 -15.36 22.30 11.71
C SER A 337 -15.39 23.81 11.46
N GLU A 338 -15.14 24.30 10.23
CA GLU A 338 -15.09 25.74 9.91
C GLU A 338 -16.13 26.18 8.87
N VAL A 339 -16.61 27.42 9.05
CA VAL A 339 -17.51 28.13 8.14
C VAL A 339 -16.70 29.11 7.30
N HIS A 340 -16.69 28.91 5.99
CA HIS A 340 -16.20 29.91 5.06
C HIS A 340 -17.29 30.94 4.82
N ASP A 341 -17.22 32.10 5.48
CA ASP A 341 -17.84 33.35 5.02
C ASP A 341 -17.05 34.55 5.59
N GLY A 342 -16.58 35.44 4.70
CA GLY A 342 -15.74 36.59 5.07
C GLY A 342 -16.53 37.86 5.39
N CYS A 343 -16.12 38.59 6.44
CA CYS A 343 -15.85 40.04 6.45
C CYS A 343 -15.37 40.48 7.86
N ALA A 344 -14.54 41.51 7.92
CA ALA A 344 -13.82 42.00 9.09
C ALA A 344 -14.68 42.64 10.19
N CYS A 345 -14.23 42.54 11.46
CA CYS A 345 -14.04 43.66 12.43
C CYS A 345 -13.41 43.19 13.77
N ALA A 346 -12.32 43.86 14.14
CA ALA A 346 -11.70 44.20 15.45
C ALA A 346 -11.76 43.30 16.72
N GLU A 347 -10.54 42.97 17.17
CA GLU A 347 -9.95 43.03 18.54
C GLU A 347 -10.57 42.29 19.74
N ASP A 348 -9.91 41.19 20.15
CA ASP A 348 -9.27 41.10 21.48
C ASP A 348 -8.26 39.92 21.53
N ARG A 349 -7.05 40.15 22.07
CA ARG A 349 -5.91 39.21 22.01
C ARG A 349 -6.02 38.06 23.03
N PRO A 350 -5.70 36.82 22.61
CA PRO A 350 -4.95 35.90 23.47
C PRO A 350 -3.67 35.36 22.79
N VAL A 351 -2.75 34.93 23.64
CA VAL A 351 -1.37 34.48 23.37
C VAL A 351 -1.27 33.55 22.14
N GLN A 352 -0.71 34.06 21.05
CA GLN A 352 -0.35 33.31 19.84
C GLN A 352 0.82 32.36 20.13
N ARG A 353 0.54 31.05 20.18
CA ARG A 353 1.55 30.05 19.81
C ARG A 353 1.59 30.05 18.28
N GLN A 354 2.67 30.56 17.68
CA GLN A 354 2.82 30.66 16.23
C GLN A 354 2.65 29.28 15.59
N VAL A 355 1.46 29.00 15.06
CA VAL A 355 1.36 28.11 13.90
C VAL A 355 2.22 28.79 12.82
N PRO A 356 3.19 28.10 12.19
CA PRO A 356 4.00 28.72 11.15
C PRO A 356 3.04 29.33 10.12
N ALA A 357 3.17 30.62 9.82
CA ALA A 357 2.24 31.37 8.96
C ALA A 357 1.97 30.66 7.62
N THR A 358 2.95 29.87 7.16
CA THR A 358 2.87 28.95 6.04
C THR A 358 1.70 27.98 6.10
N ARG A 359 1.50 27.28 7.23
CA ARG A 359 0.44 26.25 7.36
C ARG A 359 -0.95 26.87 7.28
N THR A 360 -1.17 27.99 7.98
CA THR A 360 -2.45 28.70 7.96
C THR A 360 -2.85 29.14 6.54
N ALA A 361 -1.88 29.64 5.76
CA ALA A 361 -2.14 30.04 4.38
C ALA A 361 -2.50 28.85 3.48
N LEU A 362 -1.89 27.68 3.70
CA LEU A 362 -2.17 26.45 2.96
C LEU A 362 -3.52 25.82 3.36
N ASP A 363 -3.83 25.77 4.66
CA ASP A 363 -5.11 25.29 5.19
C ASP A 363 -6.29 26.07 4.58
N ALA A 364 -6.14 27.39 4.40
CA ALA A 364 -7.17 28.27 3.85
C ALA A 364 -7.52 28.00 2.38
N ILE A 365 -6.66 27.31 1.62
CA ILE A 365 -6.87 27.09 0.17
C ILE A 365 -7.01 25.61 -0.19
N GLN A 366 -6.57 24.68 0.66
CA GLN A 366 -6.44 23.25 0.30
C GLN A 366 -7.77 22.59 -0.12
N GLY A 367 -8.89 23.03 0.45
CA GLY A 367 -10.23 22.52 0.13
C GLY A 367 -10.79 22.96 -1.23
N ALA A 368 -10.15 23.91 -1.92
CA ALA A 368 -10.61 24.38 -3.23
C ALA A 368 -10.50 23.28 -4.30
N PRO A 369 -11.40 23.25 -5.31
CA PRO A 369 -11.24 22.37 -6.47
C PRO A 369 -9.93 22.67 -7.21
N MET A 370 -9.39 21.70 -7.96
CA MET A 370 -8.00 21.80 -8.46
C MET A 370 -7.79 23.02 -9.38
N TYR A 371 -8.76 23.32 -10.26
CA TYR A 371 -8.73 24.53 -11.10
C TYR A 371 -8.65 25.85 -10.33
N ASP A 372 -9.19 25.93 -9.10
CA ASP A 372 -9.11 27.11 -8.22
C ASP A 372 -7.91 27.05 -7.27
N LEU A 373 -7.55 25.85 -6.82
CA LEU A 373 -6.43 25.62 -5.92
C LEU A 373 -5.12 26.07 -6.56
N LEU A 374 -4.86 25.70 -7.81
CA LEU A 374 -3.58 25.97 -8.47
C LEU A 374 -3.30 27.50 -8.61
N PRO A 375 -4.23 28.34 -9.11
CA PRO A 375 -4.03 29.79 -9.10
C PRO A 375 -3.88 30.39 -7.70
N ARG A 376 -4.69 29.95 -6.73
CA ARG A 376 -4.61 30.43 -5.34
C ARG A 376 -3.28 30.11 -4.70
N LEU A 377 -2.75 28.90 -4.95
CA LEU A 377 -1.46 28.45 -4.47
C LEU A 377 -0.30 29.17 -5.19
N ALA A 378 -0.44 29.45 -6.49
CA ALA A 378 0.54 30.23 -7.24
C ALA A 378 0.66 31.67 -6.74
N ALA A 379 -0.44 32.25 -6.24
CA ALA A 379 -0.47 33.58 -5.65
C ALA A 379 0.13 33.63 -4.22
N GLN A 380 0.38 32.49 -3.58
CA GLN A 380 1.02 32.47 -2.26
C GLN A 380 2.50 32.91 -2.36
N PRO A 381 3.06 33.49 -1.29
CA PRO A 381 4.49 33.76 -1.18
C PRO A 381 5.33 32.51 -1.47
N ALA A 382 6.51 32.72 -2.07
CA ALA A 382 7.40 31.62 -2.47
C ALA A 382 7.73 30.66 -1.31
N ALA A 383 7.99 31.21 -0.11
CA ALA A 383 8.26 30.43 1.09
C ALA A 383 7.08 29.51 1.49
N ILE A 384 5.84 29.91 1.19
CA ILE A 384 4.65 29.14 1.53
C ILE A 384 4.44 28.01 0.52
N ARG A 385 4.48 28.33 -0.78
CA ARG A 385 4.27 27.34 -1.85
C ARG A 385 5.44 26.36 -2.04
N ALA A 386 6.60 26.62 -1.44
CA ALA A 386 7.75 25.72 -1.43
C ALA A 386 7.82 24.79 -0.19
N ASP A 387 7.00 25.03 0.84
CA ASP A 387 6.99 24.23 2.07
C ASP A 387 6.13 22.97 1.91
N GLU A 388 6.65 21.98 1.17
CA GLU A 388 5.94 20.70 0.96
C GLU A 388 5.62 19.98 2.28
N THR A 389 6.37 20.23 3.35
CA THR A 389 6.08 19.64 4.67
C THR A 389 4.79 20.20 5.25
N ALA A 390 4.63 21.53 5.25
CA ALA A 390 3.38 22.17 5.63
C ALA A 390 2.24 21.77 4.68
N GLY A 391 2.50 21.70 3.37
CA GLY A 391 1.53 21.22 2.37
C GLY A 391 1.04 19.80 2.65
N GLN A 392 1.96 18.89 2.98
CA GLN A 392 1.64 17.52 3.34
C GLN A 392 0.80 17.46 4.63
N ALA A 393 1.07 18.32 5.61
CA ALA A 393 0.31 18.40 6.85
C ALA A 393 -1.09 19.03 6.67
N SER A 394 -1.25 19.96 5.73
CA SER A 394 -2.49 20.70 5.47
C SER A 394 -3.47 19.97 4.54
N GLY A 395 -2.99 19.50 3.39
CA GLY A 395 -3.84 18.93 2.33
C GLY A 395 -3.33 17.61 1.78
N GLY A 396 -2.36 16.98 2.46
CA GLY A 396 -1.84 15.67 2.12
C GLY A 396 -1.19 15.60 0.73
N PRO A 397 -1.14 14.39 0.13
CA PRO A 397 -0.49 14.18 -1.18
C PRO A 397 -1.09 15.02 -2.33
N ARG A 398 -2.39 15.35 -2.23
CA ARG A 398 -3.08 16.18 -3.22
C ARG A 398 -2.51 17.59 -3.25
N LEU A 399 -2.39 18.24 -2.09
CA LEU A 399 -1.85 19.59 -2.01
C LEU A 399 -0.37 19.61 -2.41
N VAL A 400 0.43 18.63 -1.98
CA VAL A 400 1.84 18.53 -2.42
C VAL A 400 1.94 18.41 -3.95
N THR A 401 1.07 17.63 -4.58
CA THR A 401 1.04 17.53 -6.04
C THR A 401 0.68 18.86 -6.71
N ALA A 402 -0.26 19.61 -6.13
CA ALA A 402 -0.60 20.97 -6.59
C ALA A 402 0.57 21.96 -6.41
N MET A 403 1.30 21.90 -5.29
CA MET A 403 2.50 22.73 -5.03
C MET A 403 3.58 22.46 -6.08
N ARG A 404 3.82 21.21 -6.41
CA ARG A 404 4.75 20.82 -7.47
C ARG A 404 4.30 21.29 -8.84
N ALA A 405 3.00 21.23 -9.15
CA ALA A 405 2.48 21.77 -10.40
C ALA A 405 2.68 23.30 -10.48
N VAL A 406 2.44 24.02 -9.38
CA VAL A 406 2.74 25.46 -9.28
C VAL A 406 4.24 25.73 -9.50
N ALA A 407 5.11 24.94 -8.90
CA ALA A 407 6.57 25.07 -9.07
C ALA A 407 7.03 24.75 -10.51
N ALA A 408 6.35 23.84 -11.19
CA ALA A 408 6.64 23.45 -12.57
C ALA A 408 6.02 24.38 -13.62
N LYS A 409 5.25 25.39 -13.23
CA LYS A 409 4.61 26.32 -14.17
C LYS A 409 5.65 26.98 -15.09
N GLY A 410 5.42 26.89 -16.40
CA GLY A 410 6.35 27.36 -17.43
C GLY A 410 7.33 26.29 -17.95
N SER A 411 7.39 25.13 -17.30
CA SER A 411 8.03 23.93 -17.86
C SER A 411 7.07 23.16 -18.77
N PRO A 412 7.55 22.32 -19.70
CA PRO A 412 6.70 21.43 -20.48
C PRO A 412 5.84 20.54 -19.56
N TRP A 413 4.52 20.61 -19.72
CA TRP A 413 3.56 19.93 -18.85
C TRP A 413 3.66 18.39 -18.94
N GLU A 414 4.07 17.87 -20.09
CA GLU A 414 4.30 16.44 -20.31
C GLU A 414 5.45 15.92 -19.44
N GLY A 415 6.50 16.74 -19.27
CA GLY A 415 7.63 16.43 -18.38
C GLY A 415 7.18 16.33 -16.93
N PHE A 416 6.26 17.21 -16.51
CA PHE A 416 5.66 17.14 -15.18
C PHE A 416 4.83 15.87 -14.98
N LEU A 417 3.96 15.53 -15.94
CA LEU A 417 3.15 14.31 -15.86
C LEU A 417 4.02 13.05 -15.77
N ALA A 418 5.08 12.98 -16.58
CA ALA A 418 6.05 11.89 -16.54
C ALA A 418 6.73 11.78 -15.16
N ALA A 419 7.23 12.89 -14.62
CA ALA A 419 7.92 12.90 -13.33
C ALA A 419 7.00 12.63 -12.13
N GLN A 420 5.72 13.00 -12.21
CA GLN A 420 4.76 12.88 -11.11
C GLN A 420 3.69 11.79 -11.34
N ASN A 421 3.85 10.91 -12.35
CA ASN A 421 2.82 9.96 -12.77
C ASN A 421 2.28 9.11 -11.61
N ALA A 422 3.16 8.58 -10.75
CA ALA A 422 2.77 7.81 -9.58
C ALA A 422 1.86 8.56 -8.61
N ARG A 423 2.09 9.87 -8.41
CA ARG A 423 1.23 10.71 -7.55
C ARG A 423 -0.07 11.07 -8.25
N LEU A 424 0.00 11.40 -9.53
CA LEU A 424 -1.16 11.76 -10.35
C LEU A 424 -2.16 10.61 -10.44
N ALA A 425 -1.69 9.37 -10.51
CA ALA A 425 -2.55 8.19 -10.53
C ALA A 425 -3.48 8.08 -9.29
N SER A 426 -3.12 8.72 -8.16
CA SER A 426 -3.98 8.80 -6.97
C SER A 426 -5.08 9.87 -7.07
N LEU A 427 -4.94 10.85 -7.96
CA LEU A 427 -5.89 11.96 -8.11
C LEU A 427 -7.06 11.61 -9.05
N PRO A 428 -8.25 12.17 -8.84
CA PRO A 428 -9.33 12.09 -9.82
C PRO A 428 -8.90 12.60 -11.22
N PRO A 429 -9.33 11.96 -12.34
CA PRO A 429 -8.90 12.34 -13.69
C PRO A 429 -9.21 13.80 -14.09
N ASP A 430 -10.31 14.36 -13.60
CA ASP A 430 -10.66 15.78 -13.76
C ASP A 430 -9.59 16.71 -13.15
N GLN A 431 -9.08 16.38 -11.95
CA GLN A 431 -8.02 17.16 -11.31
C GLN A 431 -6.69 17.08 -12.07
N ILE A 432 -6.41 15.95 -12.72
CA ILE A 432 -5.24 15.82 -13.61
C ILE A 432 -5.42 16.76 -14.82
N GLY A 433 -6.62 16.82 -15.41
CA GLY A 433 -6.96 17.76 -16.48
C GLY A 433 -6.77 19.23 -16.08
N ASP A 434 -7.16 19.58 -14.86
CA ASP A 434 -6.94 20.92 -14.29
C ASP A 434 -5.44 21.26 -14.18
N ILE A 435 -4.63 20.30 -13.72
CA ILE A 435 -3.16 20.44 -13.64
C ILE A 435 -2.55 20.63 -15.03
N ILE A 436 -2.94 19.81 -16.00
CA ILE A 436 -2.46 19.92 -17.40
C ILE A 436 -2.76 21.31 -17.95
N THR A 437 -4.01 21.76 -17.82
CA THR A 437 -4.44 23.07 -18.29
C THR A 437 -3.66 24.20 -17.60
N PHE A 438 -3.47 24.11 -16.28
CA PHE A 438 -2.72 25.10 -15.51
C PHE A 438 -1.24 25.21 -15.92
N LEU A 439 -0.62 24.08 -16.28
CA LEU A 439 0.75 24.02 -16.78
C LEU A 439 0.89 24.48 -18.25
N GLY A 440 -0.21 24.82 -18.91
CA GLY A 440 -0.24 25.29 -20.30
C GLY A 440 -0.49 24.20 -21.33
N GLY A 441 -0.86 22.99 -20.90
CA GLY A 441 -1.33 21.95 -21.80
C GLY A 441 -2.72 22.27 -22.39
N PRO A 442 -3.09 21.62 -23.50
CA PRO A 442 -4.36 21.86 -24.17
C PRO A 442 -5.53 21.34 -23.33
N LYS A 443 -6.68 22.03 -23.37
CA LYS A 443 -7.89 21.63 -22.62
C LYS A 443 -8.45 20.29 -23.07
N GLU A 444 -8.15 19.92 -24.30
CA GLU A 444 -8.58 18.69 -24.95
C GLU A 444 -7.69 17.49 -24.59
N ALA A 445 -6.52 17.73 -23.96
CA ALA A 445 -5.70 16.64 -23.45
C ALA A 445 -6.42 15.92 -22.30
N ARG A 446 -6.39 14.59 -22.34
CA ARG A 446 -7.10 13.77 -21.37
C ARG A 446 -6.25 12.60 -20.92
N TYR A 447 -6.10 12.49 -19.60
CA TYR A 447 -5.46 11.37 -18.92
C TYR A 447 -6.53 10.33 -18.53
N TYR A 448 -6.23 9.06 -18.75
CA TYR A 448 -7.05 7.90 -18.43
C TYR A 448 -6.28 6.99 -17.50
N LYS A 449 -6.87 6.63 -16.36
CA LYS A 449 -6.30 5.61 -15.49
C LYS A 449 -6.49 4.23 -16.11
N ALA A 450 -5.69 3.28 -15.66
CA ALA A 450 -5.74 1.90 -16.14
C ALA A 450 -7.14 1.27 -16.12
N GLY A 451 -7.94 1.53 -15.08
CA GLY A 451 -9.32 1.02 -15.00
C GLY A 451 -10.33 1.69 -15.94
N GLU A 452 -9.98 2.83 -16.54
CA GLU A 452 -10.85 3.56 -17.49
C GLU A 452 -10.59 3.13 -18.95
N ILE A 453 -9.41 2.55 -19.22
CA ILE A 453 -9.06 2.06 -20.56
C ILE A 453 -9.91 0.83 -20.89
N LYS A 454 -10.66 0.92 -21.97
CA LYS A 454 -11.60 -0.13 -22.37
C LYS A 454 -10.91 -1.22 -23.19
N GLY A 455 -11.49 -2.41 -23.14
CA GLY A 455 -11.02 -3.59 -23.85
C GLY A 455 -10.53 -4.65 -22.87
N LYS A 456 -11.05 -5.87 -22.99
CA LYS A 456 -10.68 -6.99 -22.11
C LYS A 456 -9.18 -7.31 -22.19
N GLU A 457 -8.57 -6.99 -23.32
CA GLU A 457 -7.16 -7.28 -23.59
C GLU A 457 -6.21 -6.26 -22.96
N PHE A 458 -6.59 -4.99 -22.76
CA PHE A 458 -5.64 -3.95 -22.34
C PHE A 458 -6.05 -3.19 -21.07
N GLY A 459 -7.32 -3.24 -20.68
CA GLY A 459 -7.81 -2.56 -19.48
C GLY A 459 -7.09 -3.03 -18.21
N GLY A 460 -6.74 -2.08 -17.34
CA GLY A 460 -6.09 -2.33 -16.05
C GLY A 460 -4.56 -2.47 -16.10
N LYS A 461 -3.92 -2.38 -17.27
CA LYS A 461 -2.49 -2.72 -17.44
C LYS A 461 -1.53 -1.52 -17.53
N PHE A 462 -2.05 -0.34 -17.82
CA PHE A 462 -1.26 0.89 -17.97
C PHE A 462 -2.19 2.10 -17.90
N ASP A 463 -1.66 3.31 -17.67
CA ASP A 463 -2.43 4.55 -17.82
C ASP A 463 -2.21 5.14 -19.22
N GLY A 464 -3.13 5.99 -19.67
CA GLY A 464 -3.10 6.59 -21.01
C GLY A 464 -3.24 8.10 -20.98
N LEU A 465 -2.68 8.78 -21.98
CA LEU A 465 -2.88 10.20 -22.23
C LEU A 465 -3.04 10.43 -23.72
N VAL A 466 -4.09 11.14 -24.10
CA VAL A 466 -4.24 11.65 -25.48
C VAL A 466 -4.04 13.15 -25.45
N ASP A 467 -3.09 13.62 -26.25
CA ASP A 467 -2.94 15.04 -26.60
C ASP A 467 -3.32 15.22 -28.09
N PRO A 468 -4.55 15.69 -28.36
CA PRO A 468 -5.02 15.89 -29.72
C PRO A 468 -4.36 17.08 -30.43
N VAL A 469 -3.78 18.03 -29.71
CA VAL A 469 -3.12 19.21 -30.30
C VAL A 469 -1.71 18.85 -30.75
N ALA A 470 -0.95 18.13 -29.93
CA ALA A 470 0.35 17.59 -30.33
C ALA A 470 0.23 16.39 -31.30
N GLY A 471 -0.97 15.80 -31.42
CA GLY A 471 -1.19 14.60 -32.20
C GLY A 471 -0.42 13.42 -31.60
N ALA A 472 -0.58 13.18 -30.30
CA ALA A 472 0.15 12.14 -29.57
C ALA A 472 -0.75 11.31 -28.65
N VAL A 473 -0.43 10.03 -28.54
CA VAL A 473 -0.97 9.09 -27.56
C VAL A 473 0.19 8.54 -26.73
N THR A 474 0.13 8.75 -25.42
CA THR A 474 1.17 8.34 -24.47
C THR A 474 0.65 7.25 -23.55
N LEU A 475 1.40 6.17 -23.43
CA LEU A 475 1.19 5.09 -22.48
C LEU A 475 2.13 5.32 -21.29
N TYR A 476 1.57 5.40 -20.09
CA TYR A 476 2.34 5.48 -18.85
C TYR A 476 2.34 4.12 -18.15
N PHE A 477 3.53 3.61 -17.88
CA PHE A 477 3.75 2.31 -17.25
C PHE A 477 4.52 2.46 -15.94
N ARG A 478 3.86 2.12 -14.84
CA ARG A 478 4.43 2.11 -13.50
C ARG A 478 4.93 0.70 -13.20
N VAL A 479 6.21 0.57 -12.88
CA VAL A 479 6.85 -0.72 -12.65
C VAL A 479 7.53 -0.75 -11.30
N ARG A 480 7.43 -1.89 -10.61
CA ARG A 480 8.21 -2.16 -9.40
C ARG A 480 9.13 -3.34 -9.65
N PHE A 481 10.32 -3.30 -9.04
CA PHE A 481 11.26 -4.40 -9.05
C PHE A 481 11.44 -4.99 -7.66
N ASP A 482 11.24 -6.29 -7.55
CA ASP A 482 11.63 -7.09 -6.39
C ASP A 482 13.02 -7.66 -6.66
N ALA A 483 14.02 -7.16 -5.95
CA ALA A 483 15.43 -7.52 -6.13
C ALA A 483 15.99 -8.32 -4.95
N ASP A 484 15.11 -8.89 -4.11
CA ASP A 484 15.52 -9.65 -2.94
C ASP A 484 16.33 -10.89 -3.36
N GLY A 485 17.51 -11.05 -2.76
CA GLY A 485 18.42 -12.15 -3.06
C GLY A 485 19.15 -12.06 -4.41
N VAL A 486 19.04 -10.94 -5.13
CA VAL A 486 19.78 -10.74 -6.39
C VAL A 486 21.24 -10.43 -6.15
N ARG A 487 22.11 -11.14 -6.86
CA ARG A 487 23.55 -10.89 -6.89
C ARG A 487 23.88 -9.97 -8.06
N TRP A 488 24.32 -8.76 -7.73
CA TRP A 488 24.63 -7.70 -8.68
C TRP A 488 26.11 -7.63 -9.09
N GLY A 489 26.99 -8.28 -8.33
CA GLY A 489 28.42 -8.30 -8.61
C GLY A 489 29.16 -9.46 -7.94
N PRO A 490 30.50 -9.48 -8.03
CA PRO A 490 31.32 -10.58 -7.54
C PRO A 490 31.43 -10.62 -6.01
N ALA A 491 31.15 -9.53 -5.29
CA ALA A 491 31.36 -9.48 -3.85
C ALA A 491 30.59 -10.59 -3.09
N PRO A 492 31.15 -11.16 -2.02
CA PRO A 492 30.46 -12.17 -1.22
C PRO A 492 29.21 -11.60 -0.55
N ALA A 493 28.12 -12.38 -0.52
CA ALA A 493 26.88 -11.97 0.13
C ALA A 493 27.09 -11.62 1.62
N GLY A 494 26.42 -10.58 2.10
CA GLY A 494 26.53 -10.08 3.48
C GLY A 494 27.69 -9.13 3.74
N THR A 495 28.51 -8.81 2.73
CA THR A 495 29.60 -7.83 2.85
C THR A 495 29.12 -6.39 2.55
N PRO A 496 29.77 -5.35 3.09
CA PRO A 496 29.51 -3.96 2.71
C PRO A 496 29.65 -3.70 1.20
N GLU A 497 30.61 -4.37 0.56
CA GLU A 497 30.84 -4.29 -0.88
C GLU A 497 29.64 -4.87 -1.64
N ALA A 498 29.10 -6.02 -1.23
CA ALA A 498 27.90 -6.59 -1.84
C ALA A 498 26.67 -5.69 -1.65
N ALA A 499 26.54 -5.01 -0.51
CA ALA A 499 25.48 -4.03 -0.29
C ALA A 499 25.62 -2.81 -1.24
N ALA A 500 26.84 -2.30 -1.43
CA ALA A 500 27.11 -1.23 -2.37
C ALA A 500 26.85 -1.65 -3.83
N GLU A 501 27.27 -2.86 -4.22
CA GLU A 501 26.97 -3.47 -5.52
C GLU A 501 25.46 -3.61 -5.74
N ALA A 502 24.69 -4.00 -4.71
CA ALA A 502 23.24 -4.13 -4.82
C ALA A 502 22.54 -2.79 -5.07
N VAL A 503 22.93 -1.73 -4.34
CA VAL A 503 22.39 -0.39 -4.55
C VAL A 503 22.73 0.14 -5.95
N ALA A 504 23.99 0.05 -6.35
CA ALA A 504 24.44 0.54 -7.66
C ALA A 504 23.88 -0.29 -8.82
N GLY A 505 23.86 -1.62 -8.69
CA GLY A 505 23.32 -2.54 -9.68
C GLY A 505 21.83 -2.34 -9.90
N ARG A 506 21.04 -2.25 -8.82
CA ARG A 506 19.61 -1.96 -8.91
C ARG A 506 19.34 -0.62 -9.58
N ALA A 507 20.02 0.45 -9.14
CA ALA A 507 19.86 1.77 -9.74
C ALA A 507 20.20 1.80 -11.24
N LYS A 508 21.28 1.10 -11.64
CA LYS A 508 21.66 0.95 -13.05
C LYS A 508 20.60 0.18 -13.84
N PHE A 509 20.14 -0.95 -13.32
CA PHE A 509 19.11 -1.77 -13.98
C PHE A 509 17.82 -0.99 -14.20
N GLU A 510 17.34 -0.28 -13.18
CA GLU A 510 16.13 0.54 -13.25
C GLU A 510 16.24 1.62 -14.33
N ALA A 511 17.40 2.29 -14.42
CA ALA A 511 17.68 3.28 -15.45
C ALA A 511 17.77 2.67 -16.85
N ASP A 512 18.48 1.53 -16.99
CA ASP A 512 18.63 0.84 -18.27
C ASP A 512 17.31 0.26 -18.77
N PHE A 513 16.49 -0.32 -17.88
CA PHE A 513 15.16 -0.82 -18.19
C PHE A 513 14.31 0.29 -18.79
N LYS A 514 14.17 1.42 -18.07
CA LYS A 514 13.44 2.60 -18.52
C LYS A 514 13.94 3.07 -19.88
N GLY A 515 15.25 3.30 -20.00
CA GLY A 515 15.85 3.79 -21.25
C GLY A 515 15.60 2.85 -22.41
N LYS A 516 15.73 1.54 -22.19
CA LYS A 516 15.59 0.54 -23.23
C LYS A 516 14.15 0.43 -23.71
N VAL A 517 13.15 0.22 -22.84
CA VAL A 517 11.77 0.10 -23.35
C VAL A 517 11.27 1.42 -23.93
N GLU A 518 11.61 2.58 -23.36
CA GLU A 518 11.20 3.86 -23.95
C GLU A 518 11.81 4.08 -25.34
N SER A 519 13.09 3.74 -25.53
CA SER A 519 13.77 3.88 -26.83
C SER A 519 13.27 2.89 -27.88
N THR A 520 12.85 1.69 -27.46
CA THR A 520 12.30 0.65 -28.34
C THR A 520 10.86 0.95 -28.72
N TRP A 521 10.01 1.39 -27.78
CA TRP A 521 8.56 1.50 -28.01
C TRP A 521 8.08 2.90 -28.42
N SER A 522 8.78 3.96 -28.01
CA SER A 522 8.31 5.32 -28.30
C SER A 522 8.64 5.76 -29.72
N TYR A 523 7.71 6.48 -30.33
CA TYR A 523 7.86 7.15 -31.62
C TYR A 523 8.17 6.19 -32.80
N LYS A 524 7.81 4.91 -32.68
CA LYS A 524 8.03 3.90 -33.75
C LYS A 524 6.89 3.79 -34.76
N GLY A 525 5.73 4.34 -34.44
CA GLY A 525 4.58 4.32 -35.34
C GLY A 525 3.53 5.34 -34.93
N LYS A 526 2.40 5.30 -35.62
CA LYS A 526 1.25 6.15 -35.34
C LYS A 526 -0.02 5.32 -35.33
N VAL A 527 -1.04 5.77 -34.59
CA VAL A 527 -2.40 5.22 -34.68
C VAL A 527 -3.30 6.23 -35.37
N LYS A 528 -4.04 5.78 -36.38
CA LYS A 528 -4.88 6.63 -37.24
C LYS A 528 -6.36 6.29 -37.04
N PRO A 529 -7.25 7.30 -36.94
CA PRO A 529 -8.69 7.06 -36.93
C PRO A 529 -9.19 6.68 -38.34
N ALA A 530 -10.31 5.96 -38.41
CA ALA A 530 -10.91 5.53 -39.66
C ALA A 530 -11.30 6.69 -40.59
N CYS A 531 -11.60 7.87 -40.02
CA CYS A 531 -11.76 9.12 -40.74
C CYS A 531 -11.07 10.27 -40.01
N ALA A 532 -10.75 11.34 -40.76
CA ALA A 532 -10.10 12.52 -40.19
C ALA A 532 -11.00 13.20 -39.14
N ILE A 533 -10.43 13.55 -37.99
CA ILE A 533 -11.13 14.21 -36.88
C ILE A 533 -10.61 15.65 -36.78
N GLY A 534 -11.27 16.57 -37.47
CA GLY A 534 -10.77 17.95 -37.57
C GLY A 534 -9.37 17.98 -38.18
N LYS A 535 -8.37 18.46 -37.41
CA LYS A 535 -6.95 18.47 -37.81
C LYS A 535 -6.19 17.19 -37.46
N ILE A 536 -6.80 16.27 -36.72
CA ILE A 536 -6.17 15.04 -36.27
C ILE A 536 -6.25 14.01 -37.39
N SER A 537 -5.10 13.69 -37.97
CA SER A 537 -4.95 12.66 -39.00
C SER A 537 -4.32 11.36 -38.47
N ALA A 538 -3.56 11.44 -37.38
CA ALA A 538 -3.00 10.32 -36.63
C ALA A 538 -2.44 10.80 -35.28
N PHE A 539 -2.21 9.87 -34.35
CA PHE A 539 -1.47 10.09 -33.11
C PHE A 539 -0.14 9.36 -33.15
N THR A 540 0.95 10.07 -32.86
CA THR A 540 2.26 9.45 -32.61
C THR A 540 2.25 8.73 -31.28
N THR A 541 2.83 7.53 -31.22
CA THR A 541 2.86 6.72 -30.00
C THR A 541 4.06 7.04 -29.12
N LYS A 542 3.88 7.03 -27.80
CA LYS A 542 4.94 7.30 -26.82
C LYS A 542 4.77 6.42 -25.59
N VAL A 543 5.86 5.88 -25.06
CA VAL A 543 5.88 5.19 -23.77
C VAL A 543 6.62 6.04 -22.74
N VAL A 544 6.11 6.04 -21.51
CA VAL A 544 6.80 6.60 -20.34
C VAL A 544 6.79 5.56 -19.22
N VAL A 545 7.97 5.09 -18.84
CA VAL A 545 8.17 4.17 -17.72
C VAL A 545 8.51 4.95 -16.45
N THR A 546 7.85 4.60 -15.35
CA THR A 546 8.12 5.14 -14.01
C THR A 546 8.40 3.99 -13.06
N VAL A 547 9.58 3.96 -12.44
CA VAL A 547 9.88 2.99 -11.38
C VAL A 547 9.25 3.48 -10.08
N VAL A 548 8.51 2.60 -9.40
CA VAL A 548 7.75 2.91 -8.19
C VAL A 548 7.98 1.86 -7.10
N GLU A 549 7.83 2.27 -5.84
CA GLU A 549 7.90 1.38 -4.68
C GLU A 549 6.53 0.73 -4.36
N ALA A 550 5.43 1.32 -4.84
CA ALA A 550 4.07 0.81 -4.71
C ALA A 550 3.14 1.46 -5.74
N GLY A 551 2.00 0.79 -6.02
CA GLY A 551 1.01 1.27 -6.98
C GLY A 551 1.46 1.06 -8.43
N GLU A 552 2.30 0.06 -8.64
CA GLU A 552 2.74 -0.46 -9.92
C GLU A 552 1.57 -1.01 -10.74
N HIS A 553 1.73 -1.00 -12.06
CA HIS A 553 0.93 -1.81 -12.97
C HIS A 553 1.45 -3.24 -13.03
N THR A 554 2.78 -3.41 -12.95
CA THR A 554 3.45 -4.71 -12.98
C THR A 554 4.60 -4.77 -11.99
N LEU A 555 4.68 -5.88 -11.26
CA LEU A 555 5.83 -6.26 -10.43
C LEU A 555 6.76 -7.22 -11.18
N PHE A 556 8.01 -6.84 -11.40
CA PHE A 556 9.03 -7.73 -11.92
C PHE A 556 9.92 -8.25 -10.80
N LYS A 557 10.04 -9.57 -10.69
CA LYS A 557 11.06 -10.19 -9.85
C LYS A 557 12.37 -10.27 -10.62
N LEU A 558 13.43 -9.76 -10.02
CA LEU A 558 14.75 -9.78 -10.62
C LEU A 558 15.48 -11.04 -10.18
N TRP A 559 16.22 -11.63 -11.11
CA TRP A 559 17.08 -12.78 -10.89
C TRP A 559 18.51 -12.44 -11.30
N SER A 560 19.45 -13.01 -10.57
CA SER A 560 20.87 -13.01 -10.94
C SER A 560 21.07 -13.79 -12.23
N GLU A 561 22.06 -13.42 -13.05
CA GLU A 561 22.32 -14.14 -14.31
C GLU A 561 22.50 -15.65 -14.16
N ALA A 562 23.19 -16.06 -13.10
CA ALA A 562 23.51 -17.45 -12.81
C ALA A 562 22.29 -18.28 -12.38
N GLN A 563 21.17 -17.65 -12.00
CA GLN A 563 19.98 -18.38 -11.61
C GLN A 563 19.31 -19.02 -12.84
N GLU A 564 18.85 -20.26 -12.67
CA GLU A 564 18.06 -20.96 -13.68
C GLU A 564 16.72 -20.27 -13.90
N GLY A 565 16.22 -20.34 -15.14
CA GLY A 565 14.97 -19.70 -15.54
C GLY A 565 15.16 -18.77 -16.73
N ARG A 566 14.04 -18.47 -17.38
CA ARG A 566 13.95 -17.49 -18.46
C ARG A 566 13.12 -16.32 -18.00
N SER A 567 13.47 -15.15 -18.52
CA SER A 567 12.63 -13.96 -18.51
C SER A 567 11.25 -14.31 -19.03
N ASN A 568 10.23 -13.80 -18.38
CA ASN A 568 8.84 -13.97 -18.78
C ASN A 568 7.99 -12.91 -18.09
N ALA A 569 6.90 -12.52 -18.72
CA ALA A 569 5.94 -11.62 -18.13
C ALA A 569 4.53 -11.98 -18.55
N LYS A 570 3.60 -11.48 -17.75
CA LYS A 570 2.19 -11.38 -18.08
C LYS A 570 1.67 -10.11 -17.40
N PRO A 571 0.41 -9.72 -17.65
CA PRO A 571 -0.17 -8.57 -16.96
C PRO A 571 -0.08 -8.71 -15.43
N GLY A 572 0.48 -7.70 -14.76
CA GLY A 572 0.58 -7.63 -13.29
C GLY A 572 1.85 -8.21 -12.69
N GLU A 573 2.49 -9.22 -13.31
CA GLU A 573 3.72 -9.81 -12.79
C GLU A 573 4.65 -10.36 -13.87
N GLY A 574 5.95 -10.35 -13.60
CA GLY A 574 6.96 -10.97 -14.47
C GLY A 574 8.27 -11.27 -13.75
N ASN A 575 9.21 -11.85 -14.48
CA ASN A 575 10.56 -12.17 -14.04
C ASN A 575 11.56 -11.66 -15.07
N LEU A 576 12.64 -11.03 -14.62
CA LEU A 576 13.72 -10.54 -15.46
C LEU A 576 15.05 -10.92 -14.84
N LYS A 577 16.05 -11.18 -15.68
CA LYS A 577 17.45 -11.27 -15.29
C LYS A 577 18.11 -9.90 -15.30
N THR A 578 19.14 -9.73 -14.49
CA THR A 578 19.91 -8.48 -14.37
C THR A 578 20.49 -7.92 -15.70
N ARG A 579 20.68 -8.74 -16.73
CA ARG A 579 21.18 -8.38 -18.07
C ARG A 579 20.10 -8.37 -19.13
N ASP A 580 18.82 -8.44 -18.76
CA ASP A 580 17.73 -8.39 -19.75
C ASP A 580 17.52 -6.98 -20.34
N THR A 581 18.18 -5.97 -19.78
CA THR A 581 18.25 -4.63 -20.36
C THR A 581 19.29 -4.52 -21.47
N GLU A 582 20.15 -5.53 -21.64
CA GLU A 582 21.17 -5.61 -22.67
C GLU A 582 20.61 -6.23 -23.96
N GLU A 583 21.10 -5.75 -25.10
CA GLU A 583 20.74 -6.32 -26.40
C GLU A 583 21.44 -7.66 -26.62
N ARG A 584 20.66 -8.63 -27.10
CA ARG A 584 21.13 -9.96 -27.49
C ARG A 584 20.83 -10.17 -28.95
N THR A 585 21.84 -10.62 -29.69
CA THR A 585 21.71 -10.96 -31.11
C THR A 585 21.65 -12.47 -31.27
N GLY A 586 20.67 -12.94 -32.02
CA GLY A 586 20.50 -14.35 -32.36
C GLY A 586 20.25 -14.53 -33.86
N THR A 587 20.62 -15.69 -34.40
CA THR A 587 20.31 -16.08 -35.78
C THR A 587 19.52 -17.36 -35.77
N SER A 588 18.43 -17.37 -36.52
CA SER A 588 17.56 -18.53 -36.65
C SER A 588 17.15 -18.79 -38.09
N GLN A 589 16.81 -20.04 -38.39
CA GLN A 589 16.17 -20.38 -39.66
C GLN A 589 14.65 -20.26 -39.54
N VAL A 590 14.04 -19.57 -40.48
CA VAL A 590 12.59 -19.40 -40.63
C VAL A 590 12.18 -19.78 -42.05
N SER A 591 10.89 -19.92 -42.31
CA SER A 591 10.39 -20.07 -43.66
C SER A 591 10.41 -18.74 -44.42
N ASP A 592 10.79 -18.79 -45.70
CA ASP A 592 10.63 -17.69 -46.64
C ASP A 592 9.14 -17.35 -46.84
N PRO A 593 8.79 -16.21 -47.47
CA PRO A 593 7.40 -15.82 -47.70
C PRO A 593 6.58 -16.85 -48.50
N THR A 594 7.23 -17.75 -49.24
CA THR A 594 6.55 -18.84 -49.98
C THR A 594 6.28 -20.08 -49.13
N GLY A 595 6.88 -20.18 -47.94
CA GLY A 595 6.80 -21.33 -47.05
C GLY A 595 7.61 -22.53 -47.52
N LYS A 596 8.45 -22.39 -48.56
CA LYS A 596 9.11 -23.51 -49.24
C LYS A 596 10.60 -23.58 -49.00
N HIS A 597 11.24 -22.48 -48.61
CA HIS A 597 12.68 -22.40 -48.44
C HIS A 597 13.05 -21.82 -47.06
N PRO A 598 14.07 -22.36 -46.38
CA PRO A 598 14.56 -21.75 -45.16
C PRO A 598 15.34 -20.45 -45.48
N GLU A 599 15.08 -19.40 -44.74
CA GLU A 599 15.84 -18.14 -44.72
C GLU A 599 16.50 -17.97 -43.35
N GLN A 600 17.74 -17.48 -43.31
CA GLN A 600 18.39 -17.10 -42.04
C GLN A 600 18.05 -15.67 -41.68
N VAL A 601 17.57 -15.47 -40.45
CA VAL A 601 17.22 -14.15 -39.95
C VAL A 601 18.00 -13.90 -38.67
N THR A 602 18.78 -12.83 -38.68
CA THR A 602 19.47 -12.33 -37.50
C THR A 602 18.64 -11.22 -36.88
N THR A 603 18.31 -11.37 -35.61
CA THR A 603 17.52 -10.41 -34.83
C THR A 603 18.33 -9.91 -33.64
N THR A 604 18.03 -8.71 -33.17
CA THR A 604 18.60 -8.14 -31.95
C THR A 604 17.46 -7.66 -31.08
N GLN A 605 17.46 -8.05 -29.81
CA GLN A 605 16.39 -7.72 -28.88
C GLN A 605 16.97 -7.53 -27.47
N ALA A 606 16.43 -6.58 -26.73
CA ALA A 606 16.61 -6.53 -25.28
C ALA A 606 15.40 -7.21 -24.63
N PRO A 607 15.56 -8.33 -23.89
CA PRO A 607 14.45 -9.07 -23.33
C PRO A 607 13.51 -8.19 -22.47
N ALA A 608 14.02 -7.22 -21.73
CA ALA A 608 13.20 -6.28 -20.96
C ALA A 608 12.15 -5.53 -21.80
N ALA A 609 12.49 -5.16 -23.04
CA ALA A 609 11.55 -4.49 -23.95
C ALA A 609 10.50 -5.46 -24.53
N HIS A 610 10.84 -6.74 -24.67
CA HIS A 610 9.92 -7.81 -25.06
C HIS A 610 8.95 -8.14 -23.92
N GLU A 611 9.47 -8.37 -22.72
CA GLU A 611 8.66 -8.65 -21.52
C GLU A 611 7.73 -7.48 -21.16
N PHE A 612 8.13 -6.25 -21.48
CA PHE A 612 7.24 -5.10 -21.39
C PHE A 612 5.98 -5.28 -22.25
N GLY A 613 6.09 -5.77 -23.49
CA GLY A 613 4.93 -6.03 -24.34
C GLY A 613 3.98 -7.08 -23.74
N HIS A 614 4.52 -8.15 -23.16
CA HIS A 614 3.73 -9.13 -22.40
C HIS A 614 3.05 -8.53 -21.16
N ALA A 615 3.72 -7.63 -20.45
CA ALA A 615 3.12 -6.90 -19.33
C ALA A 615 1.94 -6.02 -19.78
N LEU A 616 1.99 -5.48 -21.01
CA LEU A 616 0.86 -4.79 -21.64
C LEU A 616 -0.25 -5.74 -22.11
N GLY A 617 0.02 -7.05 -22.19
CA GLY A 617 -0.94 -8.06 -22.62
C GLY A 617 -0.76 -8.59 -24.02
N LEU A 618 0.32 -8.22 -24.72
CA LEU A 618 0.61 -8.75 -26.05
C LEU A 618 1.09 -10.20 -25.94
N HIS A 619 0.81 -10.98 -26.98
CA HIS A 619 1.27 -12.36 -27.14
C HIS A 619 2.27 -12.44 -28.28
N HIS A 620 3.06 -13.52 -28.38
CA HIS A 620 3.93 -13.69 -29.55
C HIS A 620 3.11 -13.80 -30.85
N PRO A 621 3.68 -13.43 -32.00
CA PRO A 621 2.93 -13.26 -33.24
C PRO A 621 2.35 -14.56 -33.82
N HIS A 622 2.93 -15.72 -33.47
CA HIS A 622 2.46 -16.99 -34.01
C HIS A 622 1.56 -17.77 -33.03
N CYS A 623 1.89 -17.76 -31.74
CA CYS A 623 1.10 -18.41 -30.68
C CYS A 623 1.43 -17.83 -29.29
N PRO A 624 0.55 -18.02 -28.27
CA PRO A 624 0.79 -17.49 -26.92
C PRO A 624 1.82 -18.25 -26.09
N GLY A 625 2.39 -19.36 -26.61
CA GLY A 625 3.34 -20.20 -25.89
C GLY A 625 4.78 -19.67 -25.93
N ALA A 626 5.69 -20.31 -25.19
CA ALA A 626 7.11 -19.93 -25.11
C ALA A 626 8.05 -20.74 -26.01
N ASP A 627 7.47 -21.56 -26.90
CA ASP A 627 8.23 -22.35 -27.88
C ASP A 627 8.82 -21.43 -28.96
N ASP A 628 9.97 -21.80 -29.53
CA ASP A 628 10.67 -20.98 -30.55
C ASP A 628 9.77 -20.63 -31.74
N VAL A 629 8.87 -21.55 -32.12
CA VAL A 629 7.86 -21.34 -33.18
C VAL A 629 6.91 -20.17 -32.88
N CYS A 630 6.61 -19.91 -31.60
CA CYS A 630 5.73 -18.82 -31.22
C CYS A 630 6.33 -17.44 -31.49
N TYR A 631 7.66 -17.31 -31.42
CA TYR A 631 8.42 -16.10 -31.72
C TYR A 631 8.52 -15.79 -33.22
N GLY A 632 7.90 -16.62 -34.07
CA GLY A 632 7.74 -16.34 -35.49
C GLY A 632 8.33 -17.41 -36.41
N VAL A 633 7.55 -17.80 -37.42
CA VAL A 633 7.94 -18.78 -38.44
C VAL A 633 8.34 -18.13 -39.76
N THR A 634 8.18 -16.82 -39.89
CA THR A 634 8.61 -16.01 -41.04
C THR A 634 9.62 -14.96 -40.60
N ALA A 635 10.36 -14.38 -41.55
CA ALA A 635 11.31 -13.30 -41.25
C ALA A 635 10.63 -12.05 -40.66
N GLU A 636 9.42 -11.75 -41.11
CA GLU A 636 8.60 -10.64 -40.60
C GLU A 636 8.22 -10.88 -39.13
N GLU A 637 7.65 -12.06 -38.81
CA GLU A 637 7.27 -12.42 -37.44
C GLU A 637 8.49 -12.47 -36.50
N ARG A 638 9.65 -12.93 -36.99
CA ARG A 638 10.86 -13.06 -36.16
C ARG A 638 11.43 -11.69 -35.77
N ARG A 639 11.38 -10.70 -36.67
CA ARG A 639 11.93 -9.34 -36.47
C ARG A 639 11.07 -8.48 -35.55
N ASP A 640 9.84 -8.90 -35.32
CA ASP A 640 8.87 -8.31 -34.41
C ASP A 640 9.39 -8.24 -32.97
N ILE A 641 8.98 -7.22 -32.22
CA ILE A 641 9.34 -7.09 -30.80
C ILE A 641 8.70 -8.20 -29.95
N MET A 642 7.50 -8.66 -30.28
CA MET A 642 6.88 -9.84 -29.67
C MET A 642 7.31 -11.14 -30.35
N GLY A 643 8.10 -11.05 -31.42
CA GLY A 643 8.96 -12.12 -31.89
C GLY A 643 10.31 -12.11 -31.17
N ALA A 644 11.38 -12.43 -31.89
CA ALA A 644 12.75 -12.45 -31.36
C ALA A 644 13.55 -11.17 -31.71
N GLY A 645 12.89 -10.11 -32.19
CA GLY A 645 13.50 -8.88 -32.67
C GLY A 645 13.12 -7.65 -31.87
N ASN A 646 13.19 -6.49 -32.51
CA ASN A 646 12.99 -5.20 -31.86
C ASN A 646 12.14 -4.21 -32.67
N LEU A 647 11.46 -4.68 -33.71
CA LEU A 647 10.58 -3.84 -34.53
C LEU A 647 9.17 -3.87 -33.97
N LEU A 648 8.57 -2.69 -33.80
CA LEU A 648 7.13 -2.56 -33.57
C LEU A 648 6.42 -2.53 -34.92
N GLN A 649 5.46 -3.42 -35.14
CA GLN A 649 4.78 -3.56 -36.42
C GLN A 649 3.40 -4.21 -36.28
N VAL A 650 2.68 -4.25 -37.41
CA VAL A 650 1.42 -4.97 -37.55
C VAL A 650 1.63 -6.12 -38.52
N ILE A 651 1.54 -7.34 -38.03
CA ILE A 651 1.77 -8.54 -38.84
C ILE A 651 0.45 -8.97 -39.48
N ARG A 652 0.49 -9.21 -40.79
CA ARG A 652 -0.68 -9.63 -41.57
C ARG A 652 -0.46 -10.96 -42.25
N ARG A 653 -1.43 -11.87 -42.11
CA ARG A 653 -1.46 -13.15 -42.83
C ARG A 653 -2.71 -13.23 -43.70
N GLY A 654 -2.54 -13.32 -45.02
CA GLY A 654 -3.66 -13.33 -45.96
C GLY A 654 -4.55 -12.08 -45.87
N GLY A 655 -3.94 -10.91 -45.60
CA GLY A 655 -4.64 -9.63 -45.45
C GLY A 655 -5.26 -9.37 -44.06
N LYS A 656 -5.31 -10.38 -43.17
CA LYS A 656 -5.83 -10.25 -41.81
C LYS A 656 -4.71 -9.90 -40.83
N VAL A 657 -4.96 -8.97 -39.91
CA VAL A 657 -4.07 -8.70 -38.78
C VAL A 657 -4.04 -9.93 -37.89
N VAL A 658 -2.85 -10.48 -37.65
CA VAL A 658 -2.64 -11.61 -36.73
C VAL A 658 -1.91 -11.18 -35.47
N HIS A 659 -1.17 -10.09 -35.52
CA HIS A 659 -0.49 -9.47 -34.39
C HIS A 659 -0.39 -7.96 -34.60
N ASP A 660 -0.52 -7.19 -33.52
CA ASP A 660 -0.49 -5.73 -33.55
C ASP A 660 0.14 -5.18 -32.26
N ASP A 661 1.40 -4.74 -32.37
CA ASP A 661 2.13 -4.12 -31.26
C ASP A 661 1.52 -2.80 -30.80
N PHE A 662 0.70 -2.16 -31.64
CA PHE A 662 0.11 -0.86 -31.36
C PHE A 662 -1.26 -0.95 -30.70
N GLY A 663 -1.81 -2.16 -30.51
CA GLY A 663 -3.08 -2.42 -29.82
C GLY A 663 -3.25 -1.66 -28.49
N PRO A 664 -2.22 -1.58 -27.61
CA PRO A 664 -2.29 -0.76 -26.39
C PRO A 664 -2.58 0.73 -26.65
N PHE A 665 -1.98 1.31 -27.69
CA PHE A 665 -2.20 2.72 -28.06
C PHE A 665 -3.56 2.94 -28.71
N GLU A 666 -4.02 1.99 -29.52
CA GLU A 666 -5.36 1.99 -30.11
C GLU A 666 -6.43 1.95 -29.02
N ALA A 667 -6.23 1.17 -27.95
CA ALA A 667 -7.14 1.11 -26.81
C ALA A 667 -7.26 2.46 -26.09
N ILE A 668 -6.15 3.20 -25.92
CA ILE A 668 -6.16 4.55 -25.35
C ILE A 668 -6.92 5.51 -26.28
N ALA A 669 -6.57 5.52 -27.57
CA ALA A 669 -7.20 6.38 -28.56
C ALA A 669 -8.70 6.10 -28.71
N LYS A 670 -9.10 4.82 -28.65
CA LYS A 670 -10.51 4.40 -28.66
C LYS A 670 -11.25 4.88 -27.42
N THR A 671 -10.64 4.76 -26.24
CA THR A 671 -11.23 5.24 -24.97
C THR A 671 -11.49 6.75 -25.06
N TRP A 672 -10.54 7.51 -25.60
CA TRP A 672 -10.74 8.94 -25.89
C TRP A 672 -11.83 9.22 -26.91
N GLY A 673 -11.86 8.46 -28.00
CA GLY A 673 -12.86 8.65 -29.02
C GLY A 673 -14.28 8.29 -28.54
N ASP A 674 -14.45 7.36 -27.60
CA ASP A 674 -15.76 7.06 -27.02
C ASP A 674 -16.35 8.27 -26.27
N GLU A 675 -15.49 9.10 -25.67
CA GLU A 675 -15.92 10.33 -24.98
C GLU A 675 -16.09 11.51 -25.94
N LYS A 676 -15.23 11.63 -26.95
CA LYS A 676 -15.13 12.84 -27.79
C LYS A 676 -15.79 12.74 -29.16
N LEU A 677 -15.93 11.54 -29.71
CA LEU A 677 -16.45 11.28 -31.06
C LEU A 677 -17.86 10.73 -30.97
N THR A 678 -18.82 11.65 -30.84
CA THR A 678 -20.24 11.32 -30.75
C THR A 678 -20.98 11.67 -32.05
N GLY A 679 -22.21 11.18 -32.20
CA GLY A 679 -23.05 11.46 -33.36
C GLY A 679 -22.40 11.04 -34.68
N ALA A 680 -22.30 11.96 -35.63
CA ALA A 680 -21.75 11.71 -36.97
C ALA A 680 -20.26 11.30 -36.96
N LEU A 681 -19.51 11.60 -35.89
CA LEU A 681 -18.09 11.23 -35.77
C LEU A 681 -17.88 9.88 -35.10
N ALA A 682 -18.92 9.26 -34.51
CA ALA A 682 -18.79 7.96 -33.84
C ALA A 682 -18.17 6.86 -34.75
N PRO A 683 -18.48 6.78 -36.06
CA PRO A 683 -17.82 5.81 -36.96
C PRO A 683 -16.31 6.04 -37.12
N CYS A 684 -15.80 7.25 -36.85
CA CYS A 684 -14.36 7.53 -36.89
C CYS A 684 -13.60 6.92 -35.70
N ASN A 685 -14.29 6.45 -34.65
CA ASN A 685 -13.68 5.85 -33.47
C ASN A 685 -13.24 4.38 -33.68
N THR A 686 -12.63 4.12 -34.83
CA THR A 686 -11.92 2.89 -35.13
C THR A 686 -10.49 3.31 -35.43
N TRP A 687 -9.53 2.71 -34.73
CA TRP A 687 -8.12 3.10 -34.81
C TRP A 687 -7.31 1.95 -35.40
N SER A 688 -6.31 2.29 -36.20
CA SER A 688 -5.36 1.32 -36.75
C SER A 688 -3.95 1.90 -36.81
N ALA A 689 -2.94 1.08 -36.58
CA ALA A 689 -1.56 1.48 -36.76
C ALA A 689 -1.21 1.80 -38.23
N VAL A 690 -0.30 2.76 -38.44
CA VAL A 690 0.24 3.17 -39.75
C VAL A 690 1.73 3.51 -39.70
#